data_AF-A0A352N2Y0-F1
#
_entry.id   AF-A0A352N2Y0-F1
#
_cell.length_a   1.000
_cell.length_b   1.000
_cell.length_c   1.000
_cell.angle_alpha   90.00
_cell.angle_beta   90.00
_cell.angle_gamma   90.00
#
_symmetry.space_group_name_H-M   'P 1'
#
loop_
_entity.id
_entity.type
_entity.pdbx_description
1 polymer ?
#
loop_
_entity_poly.entity_id
_entity_poly.type
_entity_poly.pdbx_seq_one_letter_code
_entity_poly.pdbx_strand_id
1 'polypeptide(L)'
;MKAKDMKEFTDSVKSYALQEGADLVGIAPVSRYEGAPHMLRPQAHLPEARTVIVMAIHHPDASVEWGSEPNSNYSGGFQIGMIPKLDTMALRVARFVEKQGYAAVPLSCTFYWRHRKYKDVNYDHAASFSHMNAFVAAGLGEYGWHGMVMSPKYGPRQRIISVITSAPLLADPLYNGESLCDRCKQCEKACWGMNYKPEYLLEPKTISFSIESKKFEYANVNRWRCFWGEQCHLDMNHLAKQENLGEQEIYDAMEDGVKRTGVGGAGYMCSSFKYCMSEPVRQWDKKYTSGPRRRKTSLSLSANELRNIILEKAKACGADRCAIQPISSFENLKDGFYEGFRTEDLFKTFRWVVTLGREIPICLSKDGLLAQKNDTAFSMARGRMMAGILDIARQFDDSGLEAMQTWGQSGFSGQAAKLAGWADKFKYPAEGQSSCLTLESVVCNASLSEEIISIPGELDDIAPQDIVSSTVGRLPHVDLIGMAKLRSLEFPTGKELQKLIPQGRTLIAIAVEMPERVVELAGLQEAECSVSYQYVSYHATKEAFWAAHDIASSLAAKGHFALPLLELDSSAIGRSSFYGAKVPDLHAQSPFAAAAGLGILGKSGLLITSQFGPRQRLAFVVTSADLPEKKIISKEPVCPEGCVACAEKCRVKAIDTEKAVEMKISAGRSYPVFERNKVRCEWARSLGMIAGEGSDLLGWKLPALPIPDKLDDNSRKVARDKKDPIQRLCYCNPNHSDTQVERCLQACPLGRAGKRV
;
A
#
# COMPACT_ATOMS: atom_id res chain seq x y z
N MET A 1 -14.63 14.03 -27.52
CA MET A 1 -13.59 14.98 -27.09
C MET A 1 -12.79 15.40 -28.31
N LYS A 2 -12.55 16.69 -28.54
CA LYS A 2 -11.71 17.12 -29.68
C LYS A 2 -10.25 16.71 -29.43
N ALA A 3 -9.44 16.58 -30.48
CA ALA A 3 -8.04 16.13 -30.35
C ALA A 3 -7.19 17.06 -29.45
N LYS A 4 -7.43 18.38 -29.51
CA LYS A 4 -6.76 19.36 -28.63
C LYS A 4 -7.07 19.10 -27.16
N ASP A 5 -8.35 18.98 -26.81
CA ASP A 5 -8.81 18.68 -25.45
C ASP A 5 -8.26 17.33 -24.95
N MET A 6 -8.10 16.35 -25.85
CA MET A 6 -7.52 15.04 -25.53
C MET A 6 -6.03 15.11 -25.19
N LYS A 7 -5.27 15.91 -25.94
CA LYS A 7 -3.86 16.14 -25.66
C LYS A 7 -3.69 16.87 -24.32
N GLU A 8 -4.42 17.97 -24.11
CA GLU A 8 -4.39 18.73 -22.87
C GLU A 8 -4.74 17.86 -21.66
N PHE A 9 -5.76 16.99 -21.79
CA PHE A 9 -6.11 16.05 -20.73
C PHE A 9 -5.00 15.02 -20.49
N THR A 10 -4.43 14.43 -21.54
CA THR A 10 -3.31 13.48 -21.42
C THR A 10 -2.11 14.10 -20.72
N ASP A 11 -1.74 15.32 -21.13
CA ASP A 11 -0.64 16.07 -20.53
C ASP A 11 -0.91 16.35 -19.04
N SER A 12 -2.15 16.73 -18.68
CA SER A 12 -2.52 16.96 -17.28
C SER A 12 -2.43 15.70 -16.42
N VAL A 13 -2.81 14.53 -16.94
CA VAL A 13 -2.70 13.24 -16.23
C VAL A 13 -1.24 12.89 -15.99
N LYS A 14 -0.38 13.07 -17.01
CA LYS A 14 1.07 12.81 -16.87
C LYS A 14 1.71 13.78 -15.88
N SER A 15 1.40 15.08 -15.98
CA SER A 15 1.90 16.09 -15.05
C SER A 15 1.48 15.78 -13.61
N TYR A 16 0.23 15.38 -13.39
CA TYR A 16 -0.25 15.01 -12.06
C TYR A 16 0.49 13.76 -11.52
N ALA A 17 0.69 12.73 -12.33
CA ALA A 17 1.46 11.55 -11.93
C ALA A 17 2.93 11.88 -11.58
N LEU A 18 3.57 12.79 -12.32
CA LEU A 18 4.92 13.29 -12.02
C LEU A 18 4.96 14.10 -10.72
N GLN A 19 3.96 14.96 -10.48
CA GLN A 19 3.82 15.72 -9.22
C GLN A 19 3.63 14.80 -8.00
N GLU A 20 2.89 13.70 -8.17
CA GLU A 20 2.76 12.66 -7.13
C GLU A 20 4.04 11.85 -6.91
N GLY A 21 5.05 12.00 -7.79
CA GLY A 21 6.40 11.47 -7.63
C GLY A 21 6.79 10.30 -8.53
N ALA A 22 6.08 10.09 -9.65
CA ALA A 22 6.57 9.20 -10.71
C ALA A 22 7.86 9.73 -11.33
N ASP A 23 8.79 8.86 -11.72
CA ASP A 23 9.88 9.26 -12.63
C ASP A 23 9.54 9.05 -14.09
N LEU A 24 8.75 8.01 -14.36
CA LEU A 24 8.35 7.60 -15.70
C LEU A 24 6.83 7.49 -15.72
N VAL A 25 6.22 8.08 -16.75
CA VAL A 25 4.79 7.98 -17.00
C VAL A 25 4.58 7.70 -18.49
N GLY A 26 3.83 6.65 -18.80
CA GLY A 26 3.50 6.27 -20.17
C GLY A 26 2.04 5.85 -20.28
N ILE A 27 1.48 5.98 -21.48
CA ILE A 27 0.09 5.63 -21.78
C ILE A 27 0.06 4.53 -22.83
N ALA A 28 -0.62 3.43 -22.54
CA ALA A 28 -0.86 2.34 -23.49
C ALA A 28 -2.34 2.30 -23.91
N PRO A 29 -2.68 2.12 -25.20
CA PRO A 29 -4.03 1.81 -25.61
C PRO A 29 -4.33 0.33 -25.36
N VAL A 30 -5.60 -0.02 -25.13
CA VAL A 30 -5.99 -1.40 -24.85
C VAL A 30 -5.75 -2.38 -26.00
N SER A 31 -5.63 -1.90 -27.24
CA SER A 31 -5.28 -2.73 -28.41
C SER A 31 -3.91 -3.39 -28.28
N ARG A 32 -2.97 -2.82 -27.51
CA ARG A 32 -1.65 -3.41 -27.25
C ARG A 32 -1.70 -4.67 -26.37
N TYR A 33 -2.88 -5.06 -25.89
CA TYR A 33 -3.10 -6.24 -25.03
C TYR A 33 -3.83 -7.39 -25.77
N GLU A 34 -4.13 -7.26 -27.06
CA GLU A 34 -4.87 -8.26 -27.85
C GLU A 34 -4.20 -9.64 -27.92
N GLY A 35 -2.88 -9.72 -27.73
CA GLY A 35 -2.13 -10.98 -27.66
C GLY A 35 -2.06 -11.61 -26.26
N ALA A 36 -2.52 -10.92 -25.22
CA ALA A 36 -2.47 -11.44 -23.84
C ALA A 36 -3.66 -12.38 -23.55
N PRO A 37 -3.54 -13.31 -22.57
CA PRO A 37 -4.68 -14.01 -22.00
C PRO A 37 -5.78 -13.01 -21.59
N HIS A 38 -7.04 -13.36 -21.86
CA HIS A 38 -8.18 -12.46 -21.68
C HIS A 38 -8.28 -11.94 -20.24
N MET A 39 -8.09 -12.79 -19.24
CA MET A 39 -8.13 -12.39 -17.82
C MET A 39 -7.02 -11.42 -17.38
N LEU A 40 -6.05 -11.13 -18.26
CA LEU A 40 -4.97 -10.16 -18.01
C LEU A 40 -5.12 -8.89 -18.84
N ARG A 41 -6.17 -8.81 -19.68
CA ARG A 41 -6.45 -7.63 -20.51
C ARG A 41 -7.13 -6.54 -19.68
N PRO A 42 -6.89 -5.26 -19.97
CA PRO A 42 -7.56 -4.16 -19.27
C PRO A 42 -9.08 -4.28 -19.25
N GLN A 43 -9.68 -4.73 -20.34
CA GLN A 43 -11.14 -4.89 -20.48
C GLN A 43 -11.73 -5.96 -19.54
N ALA A 44 -10.94 -6.97 -19.16
CA ALA A 44 -11.38 -7.95 -18.18
C ALA A 44 -11.38 -7.40 -16.75
N HIS A 45 -10.77 -6.24 -16.49
CA HIS A 45 -10.88 -5.51 -15.22
C HIS A 45 -11.90 -4.36 -15.29
N LEU A 46 -11.96 -3.66 -16.43
CA LEU A 46 -12.87 -2.53 -16.67
C LEU A 46 -13.39 -2.65 -18.12
N PRO A 47 -14.64 -3.09 -18.35
CA PRO A 47 -15.16 -3.38 -19.70
C PRO A 47 -15.02 -2.20 -20.66
N GLU A 48 -15.27 -1.00 -20.17
CA GLU A 48 -15.20 0.25 -20.90
C GLU A 48 -13.77 0.83 -21.03
N ALA A 49 -12.73 0.08 -20.65
CA ALA A 49 -11.34 0.52 -20.70
C ALA A 49 -10.91 0.93 -22.13
N ARG A 50 -10.17 2.03 -22.21
CA ARG A 50 -9.58 2.55 -23.45
C ARG A 50 -8.07 2.67 -23.38
N THR A 51 -7.55 3.00 -22.20
CA THR A 51 -6.12 3.17 -21.98
C THR A 51 -5.68 2.65 -20.62
N VAL A 52 -4.37 2.44 -20.48
CA VAL A 52 -3.69 2.14 -19.23
C VAL A 52 -2.64 3.23 -18.99
N ILE A 53 -2.75 3.91 -17.86
CA ILE A 53 -1.74 4.84 -17.36
C ILE A 53 -0.71 4.00 -16.59
N VAL A 54 0.56 4.07 -17.00
CA VAL A 54 1.65 3.31 -16.41
C VAL A 54 2.64 4.26 -15.77
N MET A 55 2.95 4.02 -14.51
CA MET A 55 3.86 4.85 -13.72
C MET A 55 4.98 3.98 -13.16
N ALA A 56 6.17 4.54 -13.03
CA ALA A 56 7.26 3.87 -12.35
C ALA A 56 8.07 4.83 -11.49
N ILE A 57 8.64 4.27 -10.42
CA ILE A 57 9.65 4.92 -9.59
C ILE A 57 10.92 4.08 -9.59
N HIS A 58 12.08 4.72 -9.71
CA HIS A 58 13.38 4.08 -9.64
C HIS A 58 13.74 3.71 -8.20
N HIS A 59 14.47 2.60 -8.07
CA HIS A 59 15.20 2.25 -6.87
C HIS A 59 16.44 3.15 -6.82
N PRO A 60 16.80 3.73 -5.66
CA PRO A 60 18.12 4.34 -5.53
C PRO A 60 19.20 3.31 -5.85
N ASP A 61 20.21 3.69 -6.63
CA ASP A 61 21.22 2.74 -7.11
C ASP A 61 21.96 2.07 -5.96
N ALA A 62 22.26 2.82 -4.90
CA ALA A 62 22.89 2.29 -3.71
C ALA A 62 22.02 1.23 -3.01
N SER A 63 20.69 1.37 -2.98
CA SER A 63 19.80 0.36 -2.38
C SER A 63 19.88 -0.99 -3.11
N VAL A 64 20.26 -0.99 -4.39
CA VAL A 64 20.50 -2.19 -5.21
C VAL A 64 21.92 -2.71 -5.03
N GLU A 65 22.90 -1.81 -5.09
CA GLU A 65 24.33 -2.13 -5.09
C GLU A 65 24.82 -2.68 -3.74
N TRP A 66 24.16 -2.29 -2.64
CA TRP A 66 24.41 -2.76 -1.26
C TRP A 66 23.40 -3.80 -0.76
N GLY A 67 22.41 -4.18 -1.58
CA GLY A 67 21.48 -5.27 -1.24
C GLY A 67 21.99 -6.65 -1.67
N SER A 68 21.26 -7.71 -1.31
CA SER A 68 21.57 -9.11 -1.68
C SER A 68 22.97 -9.58 -1.24
N GLU A 69 23.45 -9.09 -0.11
CA GLU A 69 24.71 -9.48 0.53
C GLU A 69 24.37 -10.06 1.90
N PRO A 70 24.90 -11.22 2.31
CA PRO A 70 25.78 -12.11 1.55
C PRO A 70 25.08 -12.83 0.38
N ASN A 71 23.76 -12.98 0.41
CA ASN A 71 22.99 -13.61 -0.68
C ASN A 71 21.61 -12.97 -0.87
N SER A 72 20.79 -13.52 -1.77
CA SER A 72 19.46 -12.98 -2.09
C SER A 72 18.50 -12.88 -0.90
N ASN A 73 18.70 -13.61 0.20
CA ASN A 73 17.82 -13.53 1.37
C ASN A 73 17.91 -12.20 2.14
N TYR A 74 18.91 -11.36 1.83
CA TYR A 74 19.21 -10.14 2.57
C TYR A 74 19.00 -8.91 1.68
N SER A 75 17.77 -8.40 1.63
CA SER A 75 17.41 -7.33 0.69
C SER A 75 17.99 -5.95 1.03
N GLY A 76 18.49 -5.74 2.24
CA GLY A 76 18.92 -4.41 2.71
C GLY A 76 17.81 -3.36 2.52
N GLY A 77 18.19 -2.16 2.07
CA GLY A 77 17.26 -1.06 1.78
C GLY A 77 16.44 -1.19 0.50
N PHE A 78 16.64 -2.24 -0.31
CA PHE A 78 16.19 -2.35 -1.71
C PHE A 78 14.76 -1.86 -1.98
N GLN A 79 13.75 -2.26 -1.20
CA GLN A 79 12.33 -1.95 -1.49
C GLN A 79 11.66 -0.98 -0.51
N ILE A 80 12.42 -0.43 0.44
CA ILE A 80 11.87 0.35 1.55
C ILE A 80 11.22 1.63 1.01
N GLY A 81 9.92 1.78 1.28
CA GLY A 81 9.10 2.92 0.88
C GLY A 81 8.46 2.82 -0.50
N MET A 82 8.86 1.87 -1.35
CA MET A 82 8.45 1.89 -2.76
C MET A 82 6.99 1.50 -2.96
N ILE A 83 6.54 0.47 -2.25
CA ILE A 83 5.15 0.00 -2.26
C ILE A 83 4.20 1.09 -1.76
N PRO A 84 4.35 1.65 -0.54
CA PRO A 84 3.43 2.69 -0.06
C PRO A 84 3.43 3.94 -0.93
N LYS A 85 4.55 4.28 -1.59
CA LYS A 85 4.65 5.38 -2.56
C LYS A 85 3.84 5.11 -3.82
N LEU A 86 4.15 4.03 -4.55
CA LEU A 86 3.47 3.67 -5.81
C LEU A 86 1.98 3.51 -5.60
N ASP A 87 1.60 2.78 -4.55
CA ASP A 87 0.21 2.51 -4.24
C ASP A 87 -0.55 3.77 -3.85
N THR A 88 0.08 4.76 -3.20
CA THR A 88 -0.57 6.07 -3.00
C THR A 88 -0.76 6.80 -4.33
N MET A 89 0.26 6.80 -5.20
CA MET A 89 0.16 7.47 -6.51
C MET A 89 -0.97 6.91 -7.36
N ALA A 90 -1.11 5.59 -7.45
CA ALA A 90 -2.17 4.99 -8.29
C ALA A 90 -3.59 5.32 -7.80
N LEU A 91 -3.85 5.33 -6.49
CA LEU A 91 -5.15 5.75 -5.97
C LEU A 91 -5.42 7.22 -6.32
N ARG A 92 -4.43 8.10 -6.10
CA ARG A 92 -4.58 9.55 -6.35
C ARG A 92 -4.79 9.85 -7.82
N VAL A 93 -4.02 9.23 -8.70
CA VAL A 93 -4.17 9.36 -10.17
C VAL A 93 -5.52 8.80 -10.63
N ALA A 94 -5.98 7.66 -10.11
CA ALA A 94 -7.31 7.15 -10.42
C ALA A 94 -8.41 8.13 -10.03
N ARG A 95 -8.35 8.70 -8.81
CA ARG A 95 -9.31 9.72 -8.34
C ARG A 95 -9.24 11.01 -9.15
N PHE A 96 -8.05 11.43 -9.58
CA PHE A 96 -7.88 12.56 -10.47
C PHE A 96 -8.62 12.35 -11.79
N VAL A 97 -8.49 11.17 -12.39
CA VAL A 97 -9.19 10.81 -13.64
C VAL A 97 -10.71 10.69 -13.44
N GLU A 98 -11.16 10.12 -12.31
CA GLU A 98 -12.60 10.03 -11.99
C GLU A 98 -13.26 11.39 -11.80
N LYS A 99 -12.55 12.36 -11.20
CA LYS A 99 -13.02 13.75 -11.10
C LYS A 99 -13.22 14.41 -12.47
N GLN A 100 -12.58 13.90 -13.53
CA GLN A 100 -12.82 14.33 -14.92
C GLN A 100 -13.95 13.55 -15.62
N GLY A 101 -14.65 12.67 -14.90
CA GLY A 101 -15.83 11.94 -15.37
C GLY A 101 -15.55 10.57 -16.00
N TYR A 102 -14.31 10.08 -15.94
CA TYR A 102 -13.90 8.80 -16.51
C TYR A 102 -13.66 7.74 -15.43
N ALA A 103 -14.21 6.55 -15.63
CA ALA A 103 -13.94 5.40 -14.77
C ALA A 103 -12.44 5.07 -14.73
N ALA A 104 -11.93 4.77 -13.53
CA ALA A 104 -10.56 4.30 -13.33
C ALA A 104 -10.50 3.16 -12.32
N VAL A 105 -9.66 2.16 -12.61
CA VAL A 105 -9.36 1.03 -11.74
C VAL A 105 -7.85 1.06 -11.45
N PRO A 106 -7.42 1.56 -10.29
CA PRO A 106 -6.04 1.42 -9.88
C PRO A 106 -5.75 -0.03 -9.50
N LEU A 107 -4.54 -0.45 -9.84
CA LEU A 107 -4.02 -1.78 -9.55
C LEU A 107 -2.88 -1.63 -8.56
N SER A 108 -2.88 -2.46 -7.53
CA SER A 108 -1.82 -2.54 -6.52
C SER A 108 -0.48 -2.91 -7.13
N CYS A 109 0.62 -2.27 -6.70
CA CYS A 109 1.97 -2.58 -7.15
C CYS A 109 2.37 -4.04 -6.89
N THR A 110 2.02 -4.54 -5.71
CA THR A 110 2.19 -5.94 -5.32
C THR A 110 1.07 -6.29 -4.34
N PHE A 111 0.30 -7.33 -4.64
CA PHE A 111 -0.84 -7.73 -3.83
C PHE A 111 -0.88 -9.24 -3.68
N TYR A 112 -0.99 -9.94 -4.80
CA TYR A 112 -1.10 -11.38 -4.84
C TYR A 112 -0.59 -11.92 -6.17
N TRP A 113 0.03 -13.09 -6.11
CA TRP A 113 0.34 -13.92 -7.25
C TRP A 113 -0.60 -15.11 -7.27
N ARG A 114 -1.34 -15.31 -8.34
CA ARG A 114 -2.06 -16.56 -8.60
C ARG A 114 -1.02 -17.67 -8.75
N HIS A 115 -0.75 -18.37 -7.66
CA HIS A 115 0.30 -19.39 -7.58
C HIS A 115 -0.03 -20.62 -8.43
N ARG A 116 -1.31 -20.82 -8.73
CA ARG A 116 -1.80 -21.89 -9.59
C ARG A 116 -2.49 -21.29 -10.81
N LYS A 117 -2.55 -22.07 -11.88
CA LYS A 117 -3.32 -21.78 -13.09
C LYS A 117 -4.74 -21.32 -12.75
N TYR A 118 -5.21 -20.33 -13.49
CA TYR A 118 -6.47 -19.66 -13.18
C TYR A 118 -7.18 -19.27 -14.46
N LYS A 119 -8.40 -19.78 -14.65
CA LYS A 119 -9.23 -19.56 -15.85
C LYS A 119 -8.42 -19.84 -17.13
N ASP A 120 -8.27 -18.86 -18.01
CA ASP A 120 -7.51 -18.95 -19.27
C ASP A 120 -6.01 -18.65 -19.11
N VAL A 121 -5.55 -18.32 -17.90
CA VAL A 121 -4.14 -18.10 -17.57
C VAL A 121 -3.51 -19.44 -17.20
N ASN A 122 -2.87 -20.07 -18.20
CA ASN A 122 -2.37 -21.45 -18.11
C ASN A 122 -0.92 -21.56 -17.59
N TYR A 123 -0.49 -20.64 -16.73
CA TYR A 123 0.83 -20.69 -16.09
C TYR A 123 0.76 -20.27 -14.62
N ASP A 124 1.70 -20.77 -13.84
CA ASP A 124 1.80 -20.50 -12.41
C ASP A 124 2.40 -19.12 -12.12
N HIS A 125 2.13 -18.62 -10.91
CA HIS A 125 2.58 -17.30 -10.44
C HIS A 125 2.19 -16.17 -11.40
N ALA A 126 0.93 -16.14 -11.83
CA ALA A 126 0.40 -15.04 -12.62
C ALA A 126 0.01 -13.87 -11.70
N ALA A 127 0.39 -12.64 -12.07
CA ALA A 127 -0.22 -11.46 -11.46
C ALA A 127 -1.69 -11.34 -11.91
N SER A 128 -2.51 -10.60 -11.16
CA SER A 128 -3.86 -10.24 -11.62
C SER A 128 -3.80 -9.39 -12.90
N PHE A 129 -2.78 -8.54 -13.02
CA PHE A 129 -2.45 -7.74 -14.19
C PHE A 129 -0.93 -7.58 -14.30
N SER A 130 -0.35 -7.70 -15.50
CA SER A 130 1.11 -7.57 -15.67
C SER A 130 1.53 -6.11 -15.85
N HIS A 131 2.00 -5.49 -14.76
CA HIS A 131 2.63 -4.16 -14.81
C HIS A 131 3.85 -4.11 -15.75
N MET A 132 4.58 -5.21 -15.90
CA MET A 132 5.71 -5.31 -16.83
C MET A 132 5.25 -5.25 -18.29
N ASN A 133 4.20 -5.99 -18.64
CA ASN A 133 3.65 -5.93 -20.00
C ASN A 133 3.10 -4.52 -20.28
N ALA A 134 2.46 -3.90 -19.29
CA ALA A 134 1.98 -2.53 -19.39
C ALA A 134 3.12 -1.53 -19.61
N PHE A 135 4.27 -1.71 -18.95
CA PHE A 135 5.44 -0.85 -19.09
C PHE A 135 5.96 -0.81 -20.53
N VAL A 136 6.14 -1.97 -21.18
CA VAL A 136 6.57 -2.01 -22.58
C VAL A 136 5.44 -1.56 -23.53
N ALA A 137 4.19 -1.89 -23.22
CA ALA A 137 3.03 -1.44 -23.99
C ALA A 137 2.85 0.08 -23.91
N ALA A 138 3.33 0.75 -22.86
CA ALA A 138 3.32 2.19 -22.70
C ALA A 138 4.57 2.87 -23.27
N GLY A 139 5.45 2.12 -23.95
CA GLY A 139 6.64 2.68 -24.59
C GLY A 139 7.77 3.07 -23.64
N LEU A 140 7.72 2.65 -22.37
CA LEU A 140 8.70 3.08 -21.36
C LEU A 140 10.04 2.31 -21.42
N GLY A 141 10.11 1.24 -22.23
CA GLY A 141 11.34 0.47 -22.42
C GLY A 141 11.12 -0.92 -23.01
N GLU A 142 11.97 -1.88 -22.63
CA GLU A 142 12.04 -3.24 -23.21
C GLU A 142 12.22 -4.33 -22.15
N TYR A 143 12.10 -5.61 -22.53
CA TYR A 143 12.45 -6.72 -21.65
C TYR A 143 13.96 -7.00 -21.65
N GLY A 144 14.51 -7.21 -20.46
CA GLY A 144 15.80 -7.86 -20.29
C GLY A 144 15.70 -9.39 -20.43
N TRP A 145 16.83 -10.08 -20.65
CA TRP A 145 16.88 -11.55 -20.72
C TRP A 145 16.29 -12.23 -19.47
N HIS A 146 16.42 -11.60 -18.31
CA HIS A 146 15.87 -12.07 -17.02
C HIS A 146 14.35 -11.95 -16.90
N GLY A 147 13.65 -11.45 -17.92
CA GLY A 147 12.18 -11.35 -17.93
C GLY A 147 11.59 -10.21 -17.10
N MET A 148 12.41 -9.25 -16.65
CA MET A 148 11.94 -7.99 -16.08
C MET A 148 12.21 -6.86 -17.09
N VAL A 149 11.44 -5.79 -17.01
CA VAL A 149 11.54 -4.67 -17.95
C VAL A 149 12.63 -3.69 -17.54
N MET A 150 13.22 -3.06 -18.54
CA MET A 150 14.31 -2.13 -18.45
C MET A 150 13.90 -0.80 -19.08
N SER A 151 14.21 0.31 -18.42
CA SER A 151 14.08 1.65 -18.98
C SER A 151 15.43 2.15 -19.52
N PRO A 152 15.44 3.12 -20.45
CA PRO A 152 16.69 3.74 -20.90
C PRO A 152 17.43 4.45 -19.78
N LYS A 153 16.70 5.15 -18.90
CA LYS A 153 17.29 5.97 -17.83
C LYS A 153 17.75 5.16 -16.62
N TYR A 154 16.98 4.15 -16.19
CA TYR A 154 17.19 3.47 -14.90
C TYR A 154 17.55 1.98 -15.03
N GLY A 155 17.70 1.46 -16.25
CA GLY A 155 17.95 0.02 -16.39
C GLY A 155 16.78 -0.80 -15.90
N PRO A 156 16.98 -1.95 -15.23
CA PRO A 156 15.90 -2.68 -14.57
C PRO A 156 15.47 -2.02 -13.23
N ARG A 157 16.15 -0.96 -12.78
CA ARG A 157 16.05 -0.43 -11.41
C ARG A 157 14.82 0.43 -11.20
N GLN A 158 13.64 -0.05 -11.59
CA GLN A 158 12.36 0.59 -11.35
C GLN A 158 11.29 -0.39 -10.88
N ARG A 159 10.32 0.13 -10.12
CA ARG A 159 9.11 -0.57 -9.73
C ARG A 159 7.91 0.15 -10.35
N ILE A 160 6.91 -0.62 -10.77
CA ILE A 160 5.90 -0.19 -11.72
C ILE A 160 4.52 -0.35 -11.10
N ILE A 161 3.62 0.56 -11.44
CA ILE A 161 2.20 0.48 -11.10
C ILE A 161 1.35 0.97 -12.28
N SER A 162 0.08 0.60 -12.32
CA SER A 162 -0.80 0.92 -13.44
C SER A 162 -2.21 1.30 -12.98
N VAL A 163 -2.85 2.17 -13.75
CA VAL A 163 -4.27 2.53 -13.62
C VAL A 163 -4.95 2.25 -14.95
N ILE A 164 -5.95 1.36 -14.95
CA ILE A 164 -6.78 1.09 -16.13
C ILE A 164 -7.90 2.12 -16.17
N THR A 165 -8.19 2.73 -17.33
CA THR A 165 -9.22 3.76 -17.42
C THR A 165 -10.00 3.75 -18.72
N SER A 166 -11.26 4.20 -18.62
CA SER A 166 -12.11 4.53 -19.77
C SER A 166 -11.73 5.84 -20.45
N ALA A 167 -10.83 6.63 -19.87
CA ALA A 167 -10.34 7.87 -20.45
C ALA A 167 -9.65 7.60 -21.81
N PRO A 168 -10.04 8.30 -22.88
CA PRO A 168 -9.41 8.17 -24.18
C PRO A 168 -8.15 9.05 -24.23
N LEU A 169 -7.09 8.63 -23.54
CA LEU A 169 -5.81 9.34 -23.50
C LEU A 169 -4.98 9.03 -24.77
N LEU A 170 -4.06 9.94 -25.12
CA LEU A 170 -3.12 9.71 -26.23
C LEU A 170 -2.06 8.69 -25.80
N ALA A 171 -1.98 7.58 -26.54
CA ALA A 171 -0.97 6.56 -26.36
C ALA A 171 0.43 7.06 -26.71
N ASP A 172 1.43 6.64 -25.96
CA ASP A 172 2.83 6.88 -26.29
C ASP A 172 3.31 5.92 -27.38
N PRO A 173 4.26 6.31 -28.24
CA PRO A 173 4.89 5.38 -29.16
C PRO A 173 5.65 4.29 -28.40
N LEU A 174 5.76 3.08 -28.98
CA LEU A 174 6.64 2.06 -28.42
C LEU A 174 8.09 2.57 -28.42
N TYR A 175 8.86 2.17 -27.40
CA TYR A 175 10.28 2.51 -27.34
C TYR A 175 11.00 2.04 -28.61
N ASN A 176 11.75 2.93 -29.25
CA ASN A 176 12.47 2.68 -30.51
C ASN A 176 13.94 3.15 -30.45
N GLY A 177 14.47 3.40 -29.25
CA GLY A 177 15.88 3.74 -29.05
C GLY A 177 16.79 2.52 -29.10
N GLU A 178 18.03 2.70 -28.63
CA GLU A 178 19.03 1.63 -28.56
C GLU A 178 18.55 0.43 -27.74
N SER A 179 18.98 -0.77 -28.12
CA SER A 179 18.65 -2.00 -27.40
C SER A 179 19.08 -1.89 -25.94
N LEU A 180 18.16 -2.12 -25.01
CA LEU A 180 18.46 -1.99 -23.59
C LEU A 180 19.22 -3.22 -23.05
N CYS A 181 18.94 -4.40 -23.61
CA CYS A 181 19.60 -5.66 -23.24
C CYS A 181 20.51 -6.15 -24.37
N ASP A 182 21.81 -6.24 -24.09
CA ASP A 182 22.86 -6.75 -24.98
C ASP A 182 23.07 -8.27 -24.88
N ARG A 183 22.15 -8.98 -24.21
CA ARG A 183 22.23 -10.41 -23.91
C ARG A 183 23.55 -10.83 -23.23
N CYS A 184 24.18 -9.97 -22.42
CA CYS A 184 25.44 -10.27 -21.71
C CYS A 184 25.41 -11.43 -20.69
N LYS A 185 24.21 -11.93 -20.34
CA LYS A 185 23.96 -13.05 -19.40
C LYS A 185 24.49 -12.86 -17.97
N GLN A 186 24.80 -11.62 -17.55
CA GLN A 186 25.21 -11.34 -16.15
C GLN A 186 24.11 -11.74 -15.14
N CYS A 187 22.85 -11.53 -15.51
CA CYS A 187 21.69 -11.91 -14.71
C CYS A 187 21.57 -13.44 -14.48
N GLU A 188 22.06 -14.24 -15.42
CA GLU A 188 22.06 -15.69 -15.37
C GLU A 188 23.21 -16.19 -14.49
N LYS A 189 24.42 -15.67 -14.71
CA LYS A 189 25.62 -16.00 -13.92
C LYS A 189 25.44 -15.71 -12.43
N ALA A 190 24.67 -14.68 -12.08
CA ALA A 190 24.43 -14.27 -10.71
C ALA A 190 23.22 -14.97 -10.04
N CYS A 191 22.47 -15.82 -10.74
CA CYS A 191 21.24 -16.40 -10.20
C CYS A 191 21.54 -17.52 -9.20
N TRP A 192 21.29 -17.27 -7.90
CA TRP A 192 21.42 -18.29 -6.84
C TRP A 192 20.56 -19.53 -7.07
N GLY A 193 19.37 -19.35 -7.64
CA GLY A 193 18.48 -20.45 -7.98
C GLY A 193 18.89 -21.24 -9.22
N MET A 194 19.93 -20.80 -9.94
CA MET A 194 20.37 -21.39 -11.22
C MET A 194 19.26 -21.46 -12.27
N ASN A 195 18.23 -20.61 -12.18
CA ASN A 195 16.97 -20.70 -12.94
C ASN A 195 17.11 -20.66 -14.47
N TYR A 196 18.28 -20.28 -14.97
CA TYR A 196 18.56 -20.10 -16.39
C TYR A 196 19.30 -21.29 -17.01
N LYS A 197 19.68 -22.29 -16.21
CA LYS A 197 20.27 -23.51 -16.74
C LYS A 197 19.30 -24.20 -17.72
N PRO A 198 19.78 -24.73 -18.86
CA PRO A 198 18.91 -25.33 -19.87
C PRO A 198 17.93 -26.39 -19.33
N GLU A 199 18.36 -27.18 -18.34
CA GLU A 199 17.56 -28.20 -17.66
C GLU A 199 16.45 -27.64 -16.75
N TYR A 200 16.56 -26.39 -16.29
CA TYR A 200 15.57 -25.75 -15.39
C TYR A 200 14.65 -24.76 -16.11
N LEU A 201 14.95 -24.39 -17.35
CA LEU A 201 14.06 -23.60 -18.19
C LEU A 201 12.88 -24.45 -18.65
N LEU A 202 11.67 -23.89 -18.52
CA LEU A 202 10.43 -24.51 -18.97
C LEU A 202 10.37 -24.56 -20.51
N GLU A 203 9.63 -25.51 -21.08
CA GLU A 203 9.33 -25.50 -22.51
C GLU A 203 8.13 -24.57 -22.83
N PRO A 204 8.19 -23.76 -23.90
CA PRO A 204 9.39 -23.45 -24.71
C PRO A 204 10.42 -22.66 -23.90
N LYS A 205 11.72 -22.89 -24.14
CA LYS A 205 12.83 -22.26 -23.38
C LYS A 205 12.80 -20.73 -23.30
N THR A 206 12.11 -20.07 -24.21
CA THR A 206 11.86 -18.63 -24.19
C THR A 206 10.37 -18.32 -24.24
N ILE A 207 9.99 -17.19 -23.62
CA ILE A 207 8.68 -16.57 -23.84
C ILE A 207 8.87 -15.49 -24.88
N SER A 208 8.02 -15.49 -25.92
CA SER A 208 8.00 -14.44 -26.94
C SER A 208 6.58 -14.02 -27.29
N PHE A 209 6.41 -12.75 -27.60
CA PHE A 209 5.16 -12.15 -28.07
C PHE A 209 5.46 -10.86 -28.82
N SER A 210 4.45 -10.32 -29.52
CA SER A 210 4.57 -9.05 -30.23
C SER A 210 3.52 -8.06 -29.76
N ILE A 211 3.89 -6.78 -29.75
CA ILE A 211 2.97 -5.65 -29.60
C ILE A 211 3.18 -4.77 -30.82
N GLU A 212 2.12 -4.54 -31.60
CA GLU A 212 2.23 -3.91 -32.91
C GLU A 212 3.31 -4.63 -33.76
N SER A 213 4.27 -3.91 -34.33
CA SER A 213 5.36 -4.48 -35.13
C SER A 213 6.58 -4.94 -34.30
N LYS A 214 6.57 -4.81 -32.97
CA LYS A 214 7.74 -5.06 -32.13
C LYS A 214 7.64 -6.42 -31.41
N LYS A 215 8.64 -7.27 -31.59
CA LYS A 215 8.78 -8.56 -30.92
C LYS A 215 9.57 -8.42 -29.60
N PHE A 216 9.09 -9.07 -28.55
CA PHE A 216 9.75 -9.19 -27.26
C PHE A 216 10.10 -10.66 -26.97
N GLU A 217 11.22 -10.90 -26.31
CA GLU A 217 11.67 -12.26 -25.97
C GLU A 217 12.59 -12.30 -24.74
N TYR A 218 12.31 -13.22 -23.82
CA TYR A 218 13.12 -13.46 -22.61
C TYR A 218 13.07 -14.94 -22.15
N ALA A 219 13.87 -15.30 -21.15
CA ALA A 219 13.98 -16.68 -20.67
C ALA A 219 12.69 -17.19 -19.99
N ASN A 220 12.27 -18.42 -20.28
CA ASN A 220 11.13 -19.05 -19.63
C ASN A 220 11.54 -19.79 -18.35
N VAL A 221 11.65 -19.04 -17.25
CA VAL A 221 12.11 -19.57 -15.95
C VAL A 221 10.99 -20.23 -15.15
N ASN A 222 11.31 -21.29 -14.40
CA ASN A 222 10.42 -21.84 -13.39
C ASN A 222 10.30 -20.89 -12.18
N ARG A 223 9.14 -20.25 -12.02
CA ARG A 223 8.89 -19.24 -10.99
C ARG A 223 8.77 -19.81 -9.58
N TRP A 224 8.50 -21.11 -9.41
CA TRP A 224 8.53 -21.77 -8.10
C TRP A 224 9.92 -21.63 -7.45
N ARG A 225 10.99 -21.57 -8.26
CA ARG A 225 12.37 -21.36 -7.78
C ARG A 225 12.59 -19.96 -7.21
N CYS A 226 11.93 -18.95 -7.76
CA CYS A 226 11.96 -17.60 -7.17
C CYS A 226 11.10 -17.52 -5.90
N PHE A 227 9.93 -18.18 -5.93
CA PHE A 227 8.97 -18.21 -4.83
C PHE A 227 9.56 -18.79 -3.53
N TRP A 228 10.49 -19.75 -3.63
CA TRP A 228 11.29 -20.31 -2.53
C TRP A 228 11.82 -19.23 -1.56
N GLY A 229 12.58 -18.26 -2.09
CA GLY A 229 13.17 -17.19 -1.30
C GLY A 229 12.21 -16.02 -1.09
N GLU A 230 11.40 -15.70 -2.10
CA GLU A 230 10.59 -14.49 -2.12
C GLU A 230 9.42 -14.54 -1.14
N GLN A 231 8.66 -15.64 -1.12
CA GLN A 231 7.41 -15.75 -0.35
C GLN A 231 7.46 -16.81 0.75
N CYS A 232 8.32 -17.82 0.63
CA CYS A 232 8.51 -18.83 1.68
C CYS A 232 9.73 -18.53 2.58
N HIS A 233 10.57 -17.55 2.19
CA HIS A 233 11.77 -17.11 2.93
C HIS A 233 12.73 -18.24 3.28
N LEU A 234 12.77 -19.29 2.46
CA LEU A 234 13.68 -20.42 2.63
C LEU A 234 15.11 -20.02 2.26
N ASP A 235 16.08 -20.64 2.91
CA ASP A 235 17.50 -20.40 2.68
C ASP A 235 17.88 -20.69 1.21
N MET A 236 18.36 -19.66 0.53
CA MET A 236 18.76 -19.71 -0.88
C MET A 236 19.98 -20.58 -1.12
N ASN A 237 20.77 -20.90 -0.09
CA ASN A 237 21.92 -21.83 -0.19
C ASN A 237 21.48 -23.29 -0.43
N HIS A 238 20.20 -23.60 -0.18
CA HIS A 238 19.64 -24.94 -0.36
C HIS A 238 18.91 -25.10 -1.71
N LEU A 239 18.51 -24.00 -2.35
CA LEU A 239 17.70 -24.04 -3.57
C LEU A 239 18.40 -24.75 -4.74
N ALA A 240 19.72 -24.59 -4.89
CA ALA A 240 20.47 -25.22 -5.98
C ALA A 240 20.51 -26.76 -5.88
N LYS A 241 20.21 -27.33 -4.70
CA LYS A 241 20.11 -28.78 -4.46
C LYS A 241 18.77 -29.37 -4.94
N GLN A 242 17.80 -28.51 -5.28
CA GLN A 242 16.48 -28.90 -5.76
C GLN A 242 16.45 -28.80 -7.29
N GLU A 243 16.31 -29.93 -7.97
CA GLU A 243 16.28 -29.97 -9.45
C GLU A 243 14.88 -29.61 -9.98
N ASN A 244 13.88 -30.42 -9.65
CA ASN A 244 12.47 -30.15 -9.96
C ASN A 244 11.83 -29.44 -8.77
N LEU A 245 11.18 -28.30 -9.01
CA LEU A 245 10.55 -27.52 -7.96
C LEU A 245 9.14 -27.11 -8.37
N GLY A 246 8.15 -27.62 -7.64
CA GLY A 246 6.76 -27.20 -7.65
C GLY A 246 6.27 -26.87 -6.25
N GLU A 247 4.95 -26.86 -6.07
CA GLU A 247 4.33 -26.55 -4.77
C GLU A 247 4.67 -27.60 -3.70
N GLN A 248 4.64 -28.89 -4.03
CA GLN A 248 4.84 -29.97 -3.06
C GLN A 248 6.29 -30.04 -2.60
N GLU A 249 7.25 -29.90 -3.52
CA GLU A 249 8.68 -29.95 -3.19
C GLU A 249 9.12 -28.80 -2.27
N ILE A 250 8.37 -27.69 -2.26
CA ILE A 250 8.57 -26.61 -1.28
C ILE A 250 8.14 -27.05 0.12
N TYR A 251 7.03 -27.78 0.25
CA TYR A 251 6.59 -28.32 1.54
C TYR A 251 7.54 -29.40 2.04
N ASP A 252 7.95 -30.32 1.15
CA ASP A 252 8.90 -31.37 1.47
C ASP A 252 10.23 -30.76 1.98
N ALA A 253 10.73 -29.70 1.33
CA ALA A 253 11.90 -28.98 1.80
C ALA A 253 11.72 -28.36 3.21
N MET A 254 10.54 -27.86 3.55
CA MET A 254 10.25 -27.37 4.91
C MET A 254 10.23 -28.50 5.93
N GLU A 255 9.66 -29.65 5.56
CA GLU A 255 9.60 -30.85 6.40
C GLU A 255 11.00 -31.46 6.63
N ASP A 256 11.84 -31.44 5.59
CA ASP A 256 13.25 -31.85 5.62
C ASP A 256 14.16 -30.87 6.39
N GLY A 257 13.60 -29.81 6.96
CA GLY A 257 14.30 -28.90 7.86
C GLY A 257 15.06 -27.76 7.19
N VAL A 258 14.77 -27.43 5.92
CA VAL A 258 15.29 -26.21 5.31
C VAL A 258 14.77 -25.00 6.09
N LYS A 259 15.71 -24.28 6.70
CA LYS A 259 15.38 -23.15 7.57
C LYS A 259 14.91 -21.95 6.77
N ARG A 260 14.06 -21.16 7.43
CA ARG A 260 13.75 -19.80 6.99
C ARG A 260 14.84 -18.86 7.46
N THR A 261 15.33 -18.02 6.56
CA THR A 261 16.34 -17.00 6.87
C THR A 261 15.70 -15.69 7.38
N GLY A 262 14.38 -15.54 7.20
CA GLY A 262 13.61 -14.40 7.66
C GLY A 262 12.23 -14.82 8.15
N VAL A 263 11.62 -13.97 9.00
CA VAL A 263 10.24 -14.10 9.46
C VAL A 263 9.47 -12.88 8.94
N GLY A 264 8.45 -13.10 8.09
CA GLY A 264 7.68 -12.03 7.45
C GLY A 264 8.31 -11.44 6.19
N GLY A 265 7.67 -10.43 5.59
CA GLY A 265 7.89 -9.95 4.21
C GLY A 265 9.17 -9.16 3.91
N ALA A 266 10.27 -9.38 4.62
CA ALA A 266 11.54 -8.70 4.39
C ALA A 266 12.69 -9.71 4.33
N GLY A 267 12.94 -10.28 3.16
CA GLY A 267 14.02 -11.26 3.03
C GLY A 267 14.31 -11.75 1.62
N TYR A 268 14.04 -10.96 0.57
CA TYR A 268 14.44 -11.35 -0.78
C TYR A 268 14.76 -10.17 -1.69
N MET A 269 15.92 -10.23 -2.33
CA MET A 269 16.29 -9.40 -3.46
C MET A 269 16.84 -10.30 -4.57
N CYS A 270 16.20 -10.25 -5.74
CA CYS A 270 16.62 -11.03 -6.89
C CYS A 270 18.05 -10.67 -7.32
N SER A 271 18.99 -11.60 -7.31
CA SER A 271 20.35 -11.31 -7.76
C SER A 271 20.43 -11.00 -9.26
N SER A 272 19.57 -11.61 -10.09
CA SER A 272 19.46 -11.23 -11.51
C SER A 272 19.14 -9.74 -11.69
N PHE A 273 18.41 -9.14 -10.74
CA PHE A 273 18.13 -7.70 -10.71
C PHE A 273 19.38 -6.90 -10.34
N LYS A 274 20.10 -7.26 -9.26
CA LYS A 274 21.34 -6.58 -8.82
C LYS A 274 22.39 -6.51 -9.92
N TYR A 275 22.54 -7.61 -10.67
CA TYR A 275 23.59 -7.78 -11.67
C TYR A 275 23.18 -7.37 -13.09
N CYS A 276 22.05 -6.68 -13.25
CA CYS A 276 21.59 -6.18 -14.54
C CYS A 276 21.59 -4.63 -14.59
N MET A 277 21.96 -4.09 -15.75
CA MET A 277 21.88 -2.66 -16.09
C MET A 277 21.77 -2.50 -17.59
N SER A 278 20.97 -1.52 -18.06
CA SER A 278 20.85 -1.19 -19.49
C SER A 278 22.20 -0.80 -20.06
N GLU A 279 22.57 -1.35 -21.22
CA GLU A 279 23.87 -1.10 -21.85
C GLU A 279 24.20 0.39 -21.99
N PRO A 280 23.30 1.28 -22.48
CA PRO A 280 23.61 2.69 -22.70
C PRO A 280 24.06 3.45 -21.44
N VAL A 281 23.57 3.02 -20.27
CA VAL A 281 23.89 3.64 -18.97
C VAL A 281 24.74 2.73 -18.09
N ARG A 282 25.26 1.62 -18.60
CA ARG A 282 26.06 0.67 -17.82
C ARG A 282 27.49 1.17 -17.65
N GLN A 283 28.00 1.02 -16.43
CA GLN A 283 29.42 1.17 -16.12
C GLN A 283 29.86 0.13 -15.08
N TRP A 284 31.16 -0.09 -14.98
CA TRP A 284 31.73 -1.05 -14.03
C TRP A 284 32.67 -0.34 -13.06
N ASP A 285 32.40 -0.52 -11.78
CA ASP A 285 33.29 -0.11 -10.70
C ASP A 285 33.32 -1.25 -9.67
N LYS A 286 34.22 -2.19 -9.92
CA LYS A 286 34.36 -3.41 -9.11
C LYS A 286 34.92 -3.15 -7.72
N LYS A 287 35.49 -1.96 -7.48
CA LYS A 287 35.89 -1.53 -6.14
C LYS A 287 34.67 -1.13 -5.32
N TYR A 288 33.69 -0.51 -5.96
CA TYR A 288 32.46 -0.08 -5.30
C TYR A 288 31.40 -1.18 -5.16
N THR A 289 31.20 -2.06 -6.14
CA THR A 289 30.19 -3.14 -6.03
C THR A 289 30.50 -4.29 -6.98
N SER A 290 30.02 -5.49 -6.66
CA SER A 290 30.16 -6.66 -7.51
C SER A 290 29.33 -6.57 -8.80
N GLY A 291 28.21 -5.85 -8.77
CA GLY A 291 27.30 -5.65 -9.90
C GLY A 291 27.76 -4.56 -10.88
N PRO A 292 27.05 -4.37 -12.00
CA PRO A 292 27.17 -3.17 -12.81
C PRO A 292 26.57 -1.97 -12.07
N ARG A 293 27.06 -0.77 -12.37
CA ARG A 293 26.50 0.49 -11.89
C ARG A 293 25.84 1.25 -13.04
N ARG A 294 24.94 2.16 -12.68
CA ARG A 294 24.35 3.10 -13.63
C ARG A 294 25.26 4.33 -13.77
N ARG A 295 25.40 4.87 -14.97
CA ARG A 295 25.97 6.19 -15.22
C ARG A 295 24.92 7.22 -14.84
N LYS A 296 25.13 7.89 -13.70
CA LYS A 296 24.24 8.93 -13.20
C LYS A 296 24.56 10.27 -13.87
N THR A 297 23.53 11.10 -14.02
CA THR A 297 23.75 12.53 -14.30
C THR A 297 24.22 13.18 -13.01
N SER A 298 25.33 13.94 -13.05
CA SER A 298 25.82 14.66 -11.89
C SER A 298 25.30 16.10 -11.93
N LEU A 299 24.57 16.49 -10.88
CA LEU A 299 24.15 17.86 -10.65
C LEU A 299 25.01 18.45 -9.52
N SER A 300 25.57 19.64 -9.73
CA SER A 300 26.32 20.35 -8.69
C SER A 300 25.32 21.08 -7.79
N LEU A 301 24.76 20.35 -6.82
CA LEU A 301 23.85 20.92 -5.81
C LEU A 301 24.65 21.43 -4.60
N SER A 302 24.31 22.64 -4.15
CA SER A 302 24.81 23.22 -2.90
C SER A 302 24.20 22.53 -1.67
N ALA A 303 24.87 22.67 -0.52
CA ALA A 303 24.35 22.17 0.76
C ALA A 303 22.94 22.71 1.08
N ASN A 304 22.66 23.96 0.70
CA ASN A 304 21.34 24.58 0.91
C ASN A 304 20.26 23.96 0.03
N GLU A 305 20.56 23.66 -1.24
CA GLU A 305 19.61 22.98 -2.13
C GLU A 305 19.31 21.56 -1.64
N LEU A 306 20.32 20.82 -1.19
CA LEU A 306 20.17 19.49 -0.60
C LEU A 306 19.34 19.55 0.69
N ARG A 307 19.59 20.54 1.55
CA ARG A 307 18.77 20.79 2.76
C ARG A 307 17.32 21.09 2.40
N ASN A 308 17.07 21.92 1.39
CA ASN A 308 15.72 22.27 0.95
C ASN A 308 14.96 21.04 0.42
N ILE A 309 15.65 20.17 -0.35
CA ILE A 309 15.10 18.88 -0.77
C ILE A 309 14.64 18.05 0.44
N ILE A 310 15.51 17.90 1.45
CA ILE A 310 15.17 17.16 2.68
C ILE A 310 13.91 17.72 3.32
N LEU A 311 13.85 19.04 3.52
CA LEU A 311 12.73 19.69 4.19
C LEU A 311 11.43 19.63 3.40
N GLU A 312 11.48 19.79 2.08
CA GLU A 312 10.32 19.67 1.21
C GLU A 312 9.71 18.26 1.31
N LYS A 313 10.55 17.21 1.21
CA LYS A 313 10.07 15.81 1.28
C LYS A 313 9.63 15.43 2.67
N ALA A 314 10.32 15.90 3.70
CA ALA A 314 9.94 15.70 5.08
C ALA A 314 8.57 16.33 5.39
N LYS A 315 8.32 17.56 4.91
CA LYS A 315 7.02 18.21 5.04
C LYS A 315 5.93 17.44 4.29
N ALA A 316 6.18 17.04 3.05
CA ALA A 316 5.22 16.29 2.23
C ALA A 316 4.80 14.94 2.87
N CYS A 317 5.75 14.25 3.53
CA CYS A 317 5.47 12.99 4.21
C CYS A 317 4.94 13.16 5.65
N GLY A 318 4.71 14.40 6.10
CA GLY A 318 4.19 14.69 7.44
C GLY A 318 5.20 14.48 8.57
N ALA A 319 6.50 14.50 8.31
CA ALA A 319 7.50 14.53 9.38
C ALA A 319 7.33 15.82 10.21
N ASP A 320 7.53 15.73 11.52
CA ASP A 320 7.52 16.89 12.43
C ASP A 320 8.93 17.28 12.90
N ARG A 321 9.93 16.46 12.56
CA ARG A 321 11.34 16.71 12.85
C ARG A 321 12.27 15.99 11.88
N CYS A 322 13.48 16.51 11.77
CA CYS A 322 14.57 15.92 11.01
C CYS A 322 15.89 16.06 11.77
N ALA A 323 16.78 15.07 11.63
CA ALA A 323 18.15 15.12 12.12
C ALA A 323 19.09 14.76 10.97
N ILE A 324 20.11 15.58 10.76
CA ILE A 324 21.20 15.37 9.81
C ILE A 324 22.47 15.21 10.64
N GLN A 325 23.10 14.04 10.58
CA GLN A 325 24.21 13.68 11.47
C GLN A 325 25.34 12.99 10.69
N PRO A 326 26.61 13.20 11.06
CA PRO A 326 27.71 12.54 10.39
C PRO A 326 27.72 11.04 10.72
N ILE A 327 28.01 10.20 9.74
CA ILE A 327 28.00 8.73 9.91
C ILE A 327 29.06 8.26 10.92
N SER A 328 30.11 9.05 11.16
CA SER A 328 31.14 8.78 12.18
C SER A 328 30.57 8.71 13.60
N SER A 329 29.39 9.29 13.85
CA SER A 329 28.69 9.19 15.13
C SER A 329 27.93 7.86 15.31
N PHE A 330 28.02 6.96 14.32
CA PHE A 330 27.29 5.68 14.26
C PHE A 330 28.23 4.47 14.21
N GLU A 331 29.53 4.64 14.47
CA GLU A 331 30.54 3.57 14.45
C GLU A 331 30.16 2.37 15.34
N ASN A 332 29.43 2.62 16.43
CA ASN A 332 28.92 1.58 17.33
C ASN A 332 27.89 0.63 16.71
N LEU A 333 27.40 0.91 15.49
CA LEU A 333 26.45 0.06 14.77
C LEU A 333 27.12 -1.00 13.91
N LYS A 334 28.45 -0.93 13.71
CA LYS A 334 29.18 -1.85 12.82
C LYS A 334 28.99 -3.32 13.20
N ASP A 335 28.93 -3.62 14.49
CA ASP A 335 28.74 -4.98 15.02
C ASP A 335 27.31 -5.51 14.83
N GLY A 336 26.36 -4.66 14.43
CA GLY A 336 24.95 -5.04 14.20
C GLY A 336 24.68 -5.60 12.80
N PHE A 337 25.63 -5.50 11.88
CA PHE A 337 25.49 -6.04 10.53
C PHE A 337 25.75 -7.54 10.51
N TYR A 338 25.07 -8.24 9.61
CA TYR A 338 25.22 -9.68 9.45
C TYR A 338 26.59 -10.04 8.84
N GLU A 339 27.07 -11.23 9.16
CA GLU A 339 28.31 -11.76 8.60
C GLU A 339 28.25 -11.80 7.05
N GLY A 340 29.35 -11.42 6.41
CA GLY A 340 29.43 -11.31 4.95
C GLY A 340 28.89 -10.01 4.36
N PHE A 341 28.37 -9.09 5.19
CA PHE A 341 28.16 -7.70 4.77
C PHE A 341 29.46 -6.91 4.79
N ARG A 342 29.65 -6.04 3.80
CA ARG A 342 30.80 -5.14 3.67
C ARG A 342 30.64 -3.85 4.50
N THR A 343 30.48 -4.03 5.81
CA THR A 343 30.19 -2.96 6.77
C THR A 343 31.21 -1.83 6.73
N GLU A 344 32.51 -2.14 6.74
CA GLU A 344 33.57 -1.13 6.73
C GLU A 344 33.52 -0.24 5.48
N ASP A 345 33.16 -0.80 4.33
CA ASP A 345 33.06 -0.03 3.09
C ASP A 345 31.82 0.89 3.10
N LEU A 346 30.74 0.48 3.77
CA LEU A 346 29.56 1.32 3.95
C LEU A 346 29.93 2.59 4.71
N PHE A 347 30.62 2.46 5.85
CA PHE A 347 31.03 3.59 6.68
C PHE A 347 32.08 4.50 6.03
N LYS A 348 32.86 3.98 5.06
CA LYS A 348 33.76 4.81 4.22
C LYS A 348 33.06 5.51 3.07
N THR A 349 32.01 4.89 2.53
CA THR A 349 31.30 5.37 1.32
C THR A 349 30.35 6.51 1.64
N PHE A 350 29.50 6.30 2.65
CA PHE A 350 28.53 7.28 3.08
C PHE A 350 29.14 8.23 4.10
N ARG A 351 28.58 9.43 4.22
CA ARG A 351 29.11 10.48 5.11
C ARG A 351 28.06 10.97 6.11
N TRP A 352 26.79 10.92 5.73
CA TRP A 352 25.69 11.48 6.50
C TRP A 352 24.55 10.50 6.65
N VAL A 353 23.88 10.60 7.79
CA VAL A 353 22.61 9.97 8.10
C VAL A 353 21.57 11.08 8.20
N VAL A 354 20.54 11.02 7.36
CA VAL A 354 19.37 11.91 7.43
C VAL A 354 18.21 11.09 7.97
N THR A 355 17.65 11.51 9.10
CA THR A 355 16.57 10.81 9.80
C THR A 355 15.36 11.71 9.89
N LEU A 356 14.20 11.19 9.51
CA LEU A 356 12.92 11.86 9.68
C LEU A 356 12.17 11.24 10.86
N GLY A 357 11.53 12.08 11.66
CA GLY A 357 10.69 11.66 12.79
C GLY A 357 9.27 12.19 12.69
N ARG A 358 8.32 11.38 13.15
CA ARG A 358 6.93 11.79 13.34
C ARG A 358 6.38 11.21 14.63
N GLU A 359 5.84 12.08 15.47
CA GLU A 359 5.25 11.75 16.75
C GLU A 359 3.90 11.04 16.58
N ILE A 360 3.70 9.96 17.33
CA ILE A 360 2.50 9.13 17.37
C ILE A 360 1.96 9.16 18.81
N PRO A 361 0.68 9.51 19.04
CA PRO A 361 0.12 9.55 20.40
C PRO A 361 0.15 8.19 21.11
N ILE A 362 0.47 8.20 22.39
CA ILE A 362 0.77 6.97 23.16
C ILE A 362 -0.43 6.03 23.34
N CYS A 363 -1.65 6.54 23.26
CA CYS A 363 -2.84 5.70 23.34
C CYS A 363 -2.92 4.70 22.19
N LEU A 364 -2.14 4.91 21.12
CA LEU A 364 -1.99 3.98 20.01
C LEU A 364 -0.88 2.93 20.26
N SER A 365 -0.08 3.11 21.31
CA SER A 365 1.11 2.29 21.62
C SER A 365 1.08 1.62 22.99
N LYS A 366 0.07 1.87 23.83
CA LYS A 366 -0.12 1.27 25.17
C LYS A 366 -0.98 0.00 25.11
N ASP A 367 -0.88 -0.85 26.12
CA ASP A 367 -1.75 -2.02 26.26
C ASP A 367 -3.18 -1.59 26.63
N GLY A 368 -4.15 -2.02 25.82
CA GLY A 368 -5.57 -1.73 25.99
C GLY A 368 -6.35 -2.08 24.73
N LEU A 369 -7.63 -2.44 24.86
CA LEU A 369 -8.42 -2.92 23.72
C LEU A 369 -8.49 -1.88 22.59
N LEU A 370 -8.73 -0.60 22.92
CA LEU A 370 -8.80 0.46 21.89
C LEU A 370 -7.45 0.69 21.20
N ALA A 371 -6.34 0.63 21.93
CA ALA A 371 -4.99 0.75 21.38
C ALA A 371 -4.68 -0.41 20.41
N GLN A 372 -5.02 -1.64 20.81
CA GLN A 372 -4.85 -2.84 19.99
C GLN A 372 -5.68 -2.80 18.70
N LYS A 373 -6.88 -2.17 18.71
CA LYS A 373 -7.66 -1.95 17.47
C LYS A 373 -6.99 -0.98 16.52
N ASN A 374 -6.19 -0.07 17.04
CA ASN A 374 -5.53 0.96 16.27
C ASN A 374 -4.05 0.66 15.99
N ASP A 375 -3.58 -0.58 16.19
CA ASP A 375 -2.19 -1.00 15.90
C ASP A 375 -1.72 -0.60 14.48
N THR A 376 -2.66 -0.63 13.55
CA THR A 376 -2.46 -0.42 12.12
C THR A 376 -2.16 1.04 11.80
N ALA A 377 -2.59 1.97 12.66
CA ALA A 377 -2.29 3.39 12.58
C ALA A 377 -0.78 3.63 12.53
N PHE A 378 -0.01 2.88 13.34
CA PHE A 378 1.44 2.95 13.35
C PHE A 378 2.04 2.58 11.99
N SER A 379 1.58 1.47 11.41
CA SER A 379 2.03 1.01 10.09
C SER A 379 1.69 2.01 8.97
N MET A 380 0.51 2.63 9.03
CA MET A 380 0.10 3.66 8.07
C MET A 380 0.95 4.94 8.20
N ALA A 381 1.22 5.42 9.42
CA ALA A 381 2.09 6.57 9.65
C ALA A 381 3.52 6.29 9.18
N ARG A 382 4.08 5.13 9.57
CA ARG A 382 5.40 4.68 9.15
C ARG A 382 5.51 4.57 7.63
N GLY A 383 4.49 4.01 6.96
CA GLY A 383 4.45 3.90 5.51
C GLY A 383 4.53 5.25 4.78
N ARG A 384 3.98 6.33 5.37
CA ARG A 384 4.13 7.71 4.86
C ARG A 384 5.58 8.18 4.95
N MET A 385 6.21 7.97 6.10
CA MET A 385 7.61 8.33 6.37
C MET A 385 8.57 7.56 5.46
N MET A 386 8.32 6.27 5.24
CA MET A 386 9.10 5.43 4.31
C MET A 386 9.03 5.96 2.87
N ALA A 387 7.87 6.47 2.43
CA ALA A 387 7.76 7.09 1.11
C ALA A 387 8.56 8.40 1.03
N GLY A 388 8.53 9.23 2.09
CA GLY A 388 9.30 10.48 2.15
C GLY A 388 10.81 10.25 2.14
N ILE A 389 11.32 9.30 2.93
CA ILE A 389 12.76 8.99 2.96
C ILE A 389 13.25 8.41 1.63
N LEU A 390 12.38 7.63 0.96
CA LEU A 390 12.64 7.11 -0.37
C LEU A 390 12.72 8.25 -1.40
N ASP A 391 11.83 9.23 -1.36
CA ASP A 391 11.87 10.38 -2.26
C ASP A 391 13.14 11.22 -2.06
N ILE A 392 13.63 11.38 -0.81
CA ILE A 392 14.94 12.01 -0.55
C ILE A 392 16.06 11.20 -1.22
N ALA A 393 16.10 9.89 -0.98
CA ALA A 393 17.14 9.02 -1.54
C ALA A 393 17.14 9.05 -3.08
N ARG A 394 15.96 9.00 -3.71
CA ARG A 394 15.79 9.10 -5.18
C ARG A 394 16.25 10.43 -5.75
N GLN A 395 15.90 11.55 -5.09
CA GLN A 395 16.33 12.86 -5.58
C GLN A 395 17.84 13.06 -5.46
N PHE A 396 18.46 12.53 -4.40
CA PHE A 396 19.92 12.52 -4.28
C PHE A 396 20.55 11.61 -5.35
N ASP A 397 19.98 10.43 -5.58
CA ASP A 397 20.45 9.47 -6.59
C ASP A 397 20.41 10.07 -8.01
N ASP A 398 19.31 10.72 -8.39
CA ASP A 398 19.17 11.40 -9.69
C ASP A 398 20.06 12.65 -9.83
N SER A 399 20.55 13.20 -8.72
CA SER A 399 21.53 14.28 -8.70
C SER A 399 22.99 13.78 -8.80
N GLY A 400 23.19 12.46 -8.88
CA GLY A 400 24.50 11.84 -8.99
C GLY A 400 25.16 11.49 -7.66
N LEU A 401 24.42 11.58 -6.55
CA LEU A 401 24.90 11.22 -5.22
C LEU A 401 24.61 9.74 -4.91
N GLU A 402 25.31 9.19 -3.92
CA GLU A 402 24.96 7.89 -3.34
C GLU A 402 24.02 8.12 -2.16
N ALA A 403 22.84 7.50 -2.22
CA ALA A 403 21.87 7.53 -1.15
C ALA A 403 21.05 6.24 -1.12
N MET A 404 20.82 5.69 0.06
CA MET A 404 19.96 4.52 0.25
C MET A 404 19.23 4.54 1.58
N GLN A 405 18.02 3.98 1.59
CA GLN A 405 17.27 3.78 2.82
C GLN A 405 18.00 2.79 3.73
N THR A 406 17.89 3.03 5.02
CA THR A 406 18.34 2.10 6.06
C THR A 406 17.25 1.07 6.36
N TRP A 407 17.62 -0.08 6.93
CA TRP A 407 16.69 -1.15 7.32
C TRP A 407 16.77 -1.41 8.82
N GLY A 408 15.73 -2.04 9.40
CA GLY A 408 15.59 -2.15 10.86
C GLY A 408 16.82 -2.73 11.57
N GLN A 409 17.42 -3.79 11.02
CA GLN A 409 18.60 -4.45 11.57
C GLN A 409 19.85 -3.55 11.59
N SER A 410 19.94 -2.54 10.71
CA SER A 410 21.09 -1.63 10.67
C SER A 410 21.16 -0.67 11.85
N GLY A 411 20.08 -0.48 12.61
CA GLY A 411 20.07 0.34 13.84
C GLY A 411 20.18 1.87 13.67
N PHE A 412 20.39 2.38 12.45
CA PHE A 412 20.62 3.81 12.17
C PHE A 412 19.54 4.72 12.76
N SER A 413 18.25 4.45 12.48
CA SER A 413 17.15 5.28 12.97
C SER A 413 17.14 5.41 14.50
N GLY A 414 17.36 4.30 15.21
CA GLY A 414 17.38 4.30 16.67
C GLY A 414 18.57 5.05 17.25
N GLN A 415 19.74 4.92 16.64
CA GLN A 415 20.94 5.67 17.05
C GLN A 415 20.81 7.15 16.76
N ALA A 416 20.28 7.52 15.59
CA ALA A 416 20.07 8.92 15.21
C ALA A 416 19.13 9.62 16.19
N ALA A 417 18.05 8.95 16.59
CA ALA A 417 17.17 9.46 17.64
C ALA A 417 17.88 9.65 18.98
N LYS A 418 18.82 8.77 19.37
CA LYS A 418 19.60 8.99 20.61
C LYS A 418 20.48 10.22 20.51
N LEU A 419 21.22 10.35 19.41
CA LEU A 419 22.12 11.48 19.17
C LEU A 419 21.35 12.81 19.07
N ALA A 420 20.13 12.78 18.55
CA ALA A 420 19.26 13.96 18.43
C ALA A 420 18.49 14.30 19.73
N GLY A 421 18.69 13.55 20.82
CA GLY A 421 17.97 13.76 22.07
C GLY A 421 16.50 13.33 22.03
N TRP A 422 16.14 12.43 21.11
CA TRP A 422 14.78 11.87 20.94
C TRP A 422 14.63 10.47 21.56
N ALA A 423 15.68 9.90 22.17
CA ALA A 423 15.73 8.53 22.68
C ALA A 423 14.56 8.17 23.59
N ASP A 424 14.16 9.09 24.46
CA ASP A 424 13.09 8.85 25.42
C ASP A 424 11.74 8.66 24.73
N LYS A 425 11.56 9.16 23.49
CA LYS A 425 10.34 8.98 22.69
C LYS A 425 10.38 7.71 21.80
N PHE A 426 11.48 6.96 21.81
CA PHE A 426 11.74 5.88 20.83
C PHE A 426 11.38 4.46 21.32
N LYS A 427 11.36 4.19 22.63
CA LYS A 427 11.00 2.86 23.17
C LYS A 427 9.49 2.71 23.32
N TYR A 428 9.01 1.46 23.43
CA TYR A 428 7.70 1.21 24.06
C TYR A 428 7.66 2.05 25.33
N PRO A 429 6.62 2.88 25.48
CA PRO A 429 6.69 3.98 26.41
C PRO A 429 6.82 3.48 27.83
N ALA A 430 7.74 4.08 28.59
CA ALA A 430 7.75 3.93 30.03
C ALA A 430 6.47 4.53 30.66
N GLU A 431 6.14 4.12 31.88
CA GLU A 431 5.04 4.73 32.64
C GLU A 431 5.23 6.26 32.72
N GLY A 432 4.24 7.04 32.28
CA GLY A 432 4.26 8.51 32.31
C GLY A 432 4.53 9.24 30.98
N GLN A 433 4.91 8.56 29.89
CA GLN A 433 5.07 9.21 28.57
C GLN A 433 3.71 9.48 27.89
N SER A 434 3.66 10.47 26.98
CA SER A 434 2.42 10.87 26.26
C SER A 434 2.42 10.56 24.76
N SER A 435 3.56 10.19 24.17
CA SER A 435 3.71 9.83 22.75
C SER A 435 4.94 8.92 22.49
N CYS A 436 4.98 8.30 21.31
CA CYS A 436 6.15 7.59 20.76
C CYS A 436 6.54 8.17 19.38
N LEU A 437 7.68 7.73 18.82
CA LEU A 437 8.24 8.29 17.59
C LEU A 437 8.38 7.20 16.52
N THR A 438 7.82 7.44 15.34
CA THR A 438 8.17 6.66 14.14
C THR A 438 9.33 7.32 13.41
N LEU A 439 10.27 6.52 12.93
CA LEU A 439 11.55 6.98 12.40
C LEU A 439 11.93 6.23 11.12
N GLU A 440 12.44 6.97 10.15
CA GLU A 440 12.99 6.41 8.92
C GLU A 440 14.25 7.20 8.51
N SER A 441 15.29 6.50 8.07
CA SER A 441 16.59 7.11 7.78
C SER A 441 17.14 6.71 6.42
N VAL A 442 17.90 7.64 5.82
CA VAL A 442 18.72 7.44 4.62
C VAL A 442 20.18 7.69 4.98
N VAL A 443 21.09 6.85 4.47
CA VAL A 443 22.52 7.16 4.46
C VAL A 443 22.89 7.74 3.09
N CYS A 444 23.72 8.78 3.06
CA CYS A 444 24.13 9.43 1.82
C CYS A 444 25.57 9.96 1.87
N ASN A 445 26.15 10.23 0.70
CA ASN A 445 27.44 10.90 0.56
C ASN A 445 27.33 12.40 0.22
N ALA A 446 26.12 12.95 0.34
CA ALA A 446 25.80 14.35 0.04
C ALA A 446 26.64 15.33 0.89
N SER A 447 26.93 16.52 0.39
CA SER A 447 27.61 17.56 1.17
C SER A 447 26.60 18.29 2.05
N LEU A 448 26.39 17.80 3.27
CA LEU A 448 25.46 18.36 4.25
C LEU A 448 26.18 19.01 5.43
N SER A 449 25.41 19.57 6.36
CA SER A 449 25.88 20.06 7.66
C SER A 449 25.03 19.44 8.76
N GLU A 450 25.65 19.22 9.92
CA GLU A 450 24.95 18.63 11.07
C GLU A 450 23.87 19.60 11.57
N GLU A 451 22.65 19.08 11.76
CA GLU A 451 21.51 19.91 12.13
C GLU A 451 20.38 19.06 12.75
N ILE A 452 19.66 19.63 13.73
CA ILE A 452 18.41 19.10 14.26
C ILE A 452 17.32 20.13 13.99
N ILE A 453 16.26 19.71 13.30
CA ILE A 453 15.28 20.61 12.70
C ILE A 453 13.89 20.21 13.17
N SER A 454 13.09 21.19 13.59
CA SER A 454 11.64 21.02 13.75
C SER A 454 10.93 21.43 12.47
N ILE A 455 9.94 20.64 12.06
CA ILE A 455 9.21 20.83 10.81
C ILE A 455 7.76 21.19 11.16
N PRO A 456 7.28 22.39 10.81
CA PRO A 456 5.90 22.77 11.06
C PRO A 456 4.95 21.92 10.19
N GLY A 457 3.85 21.49 10.81
CA GLY A 457 2.77 20.78 10.15
C GLY A 457 1.98 21.67 9.20
N GLU A 458 1.32 21.05 8.22
CA GLU A 458 0.56 21.75 7.17
C GLU A 458 -0.66 22.53 7.70
N LEU A 459 -1.10 22.26 8.93
CA LEU A 459 -2.26 22.90 9.54
C LEU A 459 -1.89 23.78 10.74
N ASP A 460 -0.60 23.94 11.05
CA ASP A 460 -0.15 24.57 12.29
C ASP A 460 -0.45 26.07 12.35
N ASP A 461 -0.53 26.72 11.20
CA ASP A 461 -0.96 28.11 11.01
C ASP A 461 -2.48 28.32 11.11
N ILE A 462 -3.29 27.26 11.17
CA ILE A 462 -4.76 27.34 11.19
C ILE A 462 -5.28 27.32 12.62
N ALA A 463 -6.15 28.27 12.97
CA ALA A 463 -6.78 28.30 14.29
C ALA A 463 -7.66 27.04 14.54
N PRO A 464 -7.76 26.53 15.79
CA PRO A 464 -8.47 25.28 16.08
C PRO A 464 -9.92 25.25 15.57
N GLN A 465 -10.65 26.36 15.68
CA GLN A 465 -12.04 26.47 15.21
C GLN A 465 -12.17 26.40 13.68
N ASP A 466 -11.10 26.73 12.95
CA ASP A 466 -11.07 26.78 11.49
C ASP A 466 -10.40 25.56 10.88
N ILE A 467 -9.89 24.64 11.70
CA ILE A 467 -9.14 23.47 11.23
C ILE A 467 -9.97 22.68 10.22
N VAL A 468 -11.27 22.49 10.50
CA VAL A 468 -12.17 21.68 9.66
C VAL A 468 -12.68 22.43 8.42
N SER A 469 -12.95 23.74 8.51
CA SER A 469 -13.30 24.55 7.33
C SER A 469 -12.14 24.66 6.34
N SER A 470 -10.91 24.69 6.85
CA SER A 470 -9.71 24.89 6.03
C SER A 470 -9.05 23.59 5.56
N THR A 471 -9.32 22.47 6.25
CA THR A 471 -8.73 21.15 5.95
C THR A 471 -8.98 20.72 4.50
N VAL A 472 -10.20 20.84 3.99
CA VAL A 472 -10.53 20.33 2.63
C VAL A 472 -9.73 21.06 1.54
N GLY A 473 -9.34 22.32 1.77
CA GLY A 473 -8.49 23.08 0.84
C GLY A 473 -7.01 22.75 0.93
N ARG A 474 -6.53 22.22 2.07
CA ARG A 474 -5.09 21.92 2.30
C ARG A 474 -4.75 20.45 2.25
N LEU A 475 -5.71 19.57 2.50
CA LEU A 475 -5.58 18.12 2.42
C LEU A 475 -6.41 17.62 1.22
N PRO A 476 -5.89 17.71 -0.02
CA PRO A 476 -6.68 17.55 -1.26
C PRO A 476 -7.25 16.16 -1.49
N HIS A 477 -6.90 15.19 -0.64
CA HIS A 477 -7.37 13.80 -0.73
C HIS A 477 -8.50 13.47 0.26
N VAL A 478 -8.88 14.40 1.14
CA VAL A 478 -10.05 14.26 2.02
C VAL A 478 -11.30 14.74 1.29
N ASP A 479 -12.36 13.94 1.32
CA ASP A 479 -13.63 14.30 0.64
C ASP A 479 -14.64 14.92 1.60
N LEU A 480 -14.74 14.40 2.83
CA LEU A 480 -15.72 14.84 3.82
C LEU A 480 -15.11 14.90 5.22
N ILE A 481 -15.50 15.92 6.00
CA ILE A 481 -15.09 16.11 7.39
C ILE A 481 -16.22 16.67 8.27
N GLY A 482 -16.64 15.91 9.26
CA GLY A 482 -17.78 16.21 10.13
C GLY A 482 -17.36 16.27 11.59
N MET A 483 -18.17 16.93 12.42
CA MET A 483 -17.86 17.13 13.83
C MET A 483 -19.10 16.97 14.71
N ALA A 484 -18.92 16.30 15.85
CA ALA A 484 -19.93 16.20 16.90
C ALA A 484 -19.31 16.44 18.28
N LYS A 485 -20.11 16.96 19.20
CA LYS A 485 -19.76 16.94 20.62
C LYS A 485 -19.74 15.51 21.11
N LEU A 486 -18.67 15.09 21.81
CA LEU A 486 -18.54 13.71 22.29
C LEU A 486 -19.68 13.34 23.26
N ARG A 487 -20.13 14.30 24.08
CA ARG A 487 -21.29 14.14 24.98
C ARG A 487 -22.63 13.91 24.27
N SER A 488 -22.72 14.20 22.97
CA SER A 488 -23.96 14.03 22.19
C SER A 488 -24.15 12.61 21.66
N LEU A 489 -23.14 11.73 21.82
CA LEU A 489 -23.23 10.35 21.38
C LEU A 489 -24.09 9.53 22.35
N GLU A 490 -25.28 9.10 21.89
CA GLU A 490 -26.27 8.47 22.77
C GLU A 490 -26.33 6.94 22.69
N PHE A 491 -25.67 6.34 21.71
CA PHE A 491 -25.57 4.89 21.53
C PHE A 491 -24.54 4.24 22.47
N PRO A 492 -24.63 2.92 22.75
CA PRO A 492 -23.81 2.25 23.76
C PRO A 492 -22.30 2.45 23.62
N THR A 493 -21.75 2.21 22.43
CA THR A 493 -20.31 2.36 22.17
C THR A 493 -19.87 3.82 22.15
N GLY A 494 -20.77 4.76 21.83
CA GLY A 494 -20.54 6.19 21.98
C GLY A 494 -20.40 6.63 23.44
N LYS A 495 -21.22 6.05 24.33
CA LYS A 495 -21.10 6.25 25.80
C LYS A 495 -19.87 5.56 26.37
N GLU A 496 -19.47 4.41 25.83
CA GLU A 496 -18.23 3.74 26.20
C GLU A 496 -17.01 4.59 25.81
N LEU A 497 -16.98 5.14 24.59
CA LEU A 497 -15.90 6.02 24.14
C LEU A 497 -15.73 7.25 25.05
N GLN A 498 -16.84 7.84 25.52
CA GLN A 498 -16.81 8.94 26.51
C GLN A 498 -16.11 8.53 27.82
N LYS A 499 -16.28 7.28 28.27
CA LYS A 499 -15.60 6.75 29.46
C LYS A 499 -14.14 6.43 29.20
N LEU A 500 -13.82 5.91 28.01
CA LEU A 500 -12.46 5.57 27.60
C LEU A 500 -11.59 6.82 27.40
N ILE A 501 -12.19 7.93 26.96
CA ILE A 501 -11.50 9.19 26.68
C ILE A 501 -12.23 10.36 27.38
N PRO A 502 -12.16 10.45 28.72
CA PRO A 502 -12.97 11.40 29.50
C PRO A 502 -12.63 12.87 29.25
N GLN A 503 -11.41 13.16 28.80
CA GLN A 503 -11.01 14.52 28.40
C GLN A 503 -11.49 14.92 26.99
N GLY A 504 -12.04 13.97 26.21
CA GLY A 504 -12.53 14.23 24.87
C GLY A 504 -13.81 15.08 24.89
N ARG A 505 -13.81 16.18 24.16
CA ARG A 505 -14.96 17.09 24.01
C ARG A 505 -15.56 17.03 22.61
N THR A 506 -14.72 16.86 21.60
CA THR A 506 -15.13 16.84 20.18
C THR A 506 -14.66 15.54 19.52
N LEU A 507 -15.55 14.94 18.74
CA LEU A 507 -15.26 13.91 17.76
C LEU A 507 -15.25 14.54 16.36
N ILE A 508 -14.15 14.37 15.63
CA ILE A 508 -14.01 14.70 14.22
C ILE A 508 -14.04 13.39 13.45
N ALA A 509 -14.86 13.30 12.41
CA ALA A 509 -14.91 12.16 11.50
C ALA A 509 -14.47 12.61 10.10
N ILE A 510 -13.57 11.84 9.49
CA ILE A 510 -12.98 12.11 8.18
C ILE A 510 -13.35 10.96 7.26
N ALA A 511 -13.81 11.26 6.06
CA ALA A 511 -14.12 10.26 5.05
C ALA A 511 -13.39 10.52 3.73
N VAL A 512 -12.93 9.41 3.13
CA VAL A 512 -12.31 9.37 1.81
C VAL A 512 -13.08 8.39 0.94
N GLU A 513 -13.47 8.84 -0.26
CA GLU A 513 -14.20 8.07 -1.26
C GLU A 513 -13.33 6.95 -1.85
N MET A 514 -13.95 5.79 -2.10
CA MET A 514 -13.39 4.75 -2.96
C MET A 514 -13.90 4.90 -4.41
N PRO A 515 -13.06 4.66 -5.43
CA PRO A 515 -13.45 4.69 -6.83
C PRO A 515 -14.72 3.88 -7.13
N GLU A 516 -15.68 4.52 -7.80
CA GLU A 516 -17.04 3.98 -8.03
C GLU A 516 -16.99 2.62 -8.72
N ARG A 517 -16.30 2.57 -9.86
CA ARG A 517 -16.27 1.38 -10.71
C ARG A 517 -15.49 0.23 -10.09
N VAL A 518 -14.51 0.52 -9.23
CA VAL A 518 -13.84 -0.52 -8.44
C VAL A 518 -14.84 -1.21 -7.53
N VAL A 519 -15.70 -0.45 -6.83
CA VAL A 519 -16.73 -1.01 -5.95
C VAL A 519 -17.76 -1.79 -6.75
N GLU A 520 -18.26 -1.25 -7.85
CA GLU A 520 -19.30 -1.91 -8.65
C GLU A 520 -18.82 -3.23 -9.26
N LEU A 521 -17.57 -3.30 -9.72
CA LEU A 521 -17.02 -4.48 -10.39
C LEU A 521 -16.44 -5.52 -9.42
N ALA A 522 -16.23 -5.17 -8.15
CA ALA A 522 -15.60 -6.02 -7.14
C ALA A 522 -16.27 -7.40 -7.05
N GLY A 523 -15.52 -8.46 -7.40
CA GLY A 523 -16.02 -9.84 -7.38
C GLY A 523 -17.26 -10.09 -8.25
N LEU A 524 -17.52 -9.26 -9.26
CA LEU A 524 -18.55 -9.45 -10.29
C LEU A 524 -17.95 -9.49 -11.70
N GLN A 525 -16.77 -8.90 -11.88
CA GLN A 525 -16.08 -8.83 -13.16
C GLN A 525 -15.23 -10.09 -13.45
N GLU A 526 -14.99 -10.37 -14.74
CA GLU A 526 -14.27 -11.52 -15.26
C GLU A 526 -12.86 -11.71 -14.66
N ALA A 527 -11.99 -10.69 -14.66
CA ALA A 527 -10.66 -10.78 -14.05
C ALA A 527 -10.66 -10.68 -12.52
N GLU A 528 -11.84 -10.63 -11.90
CA GLU A 528 -12.08 -10.50 -10.45
C GLU A 528 -11.45 -9.23 -9.83
N CYS A 529 -12.21 -8.13 -9.82
CA CYS A 529 -11.77 -6.83 -9.27
C CYS A 529 -11.75 -6.76 -7.72
N SER A 530 -11.84 -7.90 -7.03
CA SER A 530 -11.83 -7.95 -5.56
C SER A 530 -10.48 -7.52 -4.97
N VAL A 531 -9.39 -7.72 -5.71
CA VAL A 531 -8.05 -7.20 -5.40
C VAL A 531 -8.04 -5.68 -5.35
N SER A 532 -8.46 -5.03 -6.45
CA SER A 532 -8.54 -3.58 -6.54
C SER A 532 -9.43 -3.00 -5.45
N TYR A 533 -10.53 -3.69 -5.11
CA TYR A 533 -11.41 -3.29 -4.02
C TYR A 533 -10.70 -3.27 -2.65
N GLN A 534 -9.98 -4.33 -2.30
CA GLN A 534 -9.19 -4.36 -1.05
C GLN A 534 -8.11 -3.29 -1.03
N TYR A 535 -7.42 -3.12 -2.16
CA TYR A 535 -6.40 -2.10 -2.35
C TYR A 535 -7.00 -0.69 -2.11
N VAL A 536 -8.06 -0.28 -2.81
CA VAL A 536 -8.63 1.06 -2.62
C VAL A 536 -9.24 1.22 -1.24
N SER A 537 -9.77 0.15 -0.64
CA SER A 537 -10.26 0.13 0.74
C SER A 537 -9.15 0.46 1.74
N TYR A 538 -7.99 -0.18 1.63
CA TYR A 538 -6.86 0.12 2.51
C TYR A 538 -6.34 1.54 2.28
N HIS A 539 -6.15 1.95 1.02
CA HIS A 539 -5.57 3.24 0.70
C HIS A 539 -6.48 4.43 1.02
N ALA A 540 -7.79 4.30 0.84
CA ALA A 540 -8.74 5.33 1.30
C ALA A 540 -8.74 5.45 2.83
N THR A 541 -8.64 4.32 3.56
CA THR A 541 -8.49 4.32 5.02
C THR A 541 -7.18 5.02 5.43
N LYS A 542 -6.10 4.74 4.70
CA LYS A 542 -4.78 5.34 4.92
C LYS A 542 -4.79 6.86 4.71
N GLU A 543 -5.37 7.35 3.62
CA GLU A 543 -5.51 8.81 3.37
C GLU A 543 -6.36 9.49 4.45
N ALA A 544 -7.47 8.86 4.87
CA ALA A 544 -8.29 9.38 5.96
C ALA A 544 -7.49 9.46 7.28
N PHE A 545 -6.69 8.43 7.59
CA PHE A 545 -5.86 8.39 8.78
C PHE A 545 -4.72 9.42 8.74
N TRP A 546 -4.04 9.59 7.60
CA TRP A 546 -3.01 10.61 7.46
C TRP A 546 -3.57 12.02 7.72
N ALA A 547 -4.76 12.31 7.22
CA ALA A 547 -5.45 13.55 7.55
C ALA A 547 -5.82 13.65 9.04
N ALA A 548 -6.33 12.57 9.64
CA ALA A 548 -6.62 12.53 11.07
C ALA A 548 -5.36 12.82 11.90
N HIS A 549 -4.23 12.26 11.51
CA HIS A 549 -2.95 12.44 12.19
C HIS A 549 -2.44 13.88 12.04
N ASP A 550 -2.54 14.49 10.86
CA ASP A 550 -2.16 15.89 10.67
C ASP A 550 -3.03 16.85 11.47
N ILE A 551 -4.35 16.62 11.52
CA ILE A 551 -5.29 17.39 12.37
C ILE A 551 -4.94 17.21 13.85
N ALA A 552 -4.73 15.98 14.30
CA ALA A 552 -4.44 15.69 15.70
C ALA A 552 -3.10 16.31 16.13
N SER A 553 -2.05 16.19 15.31
CA SER A 553 -0.75 16.82 15.57
C SER A 553 -0.87 18.34 15.67
N SER A 554 -1.67 18.96 14.79
CA SER A 554 -1.83 20.41 14.82
C SER A 554 -2.63 20.92 16.03
N LEU A 555 -3.65 20.16 16.48
CA LEU A 555 -4.36 20.47 17.72
C LEU A 555 -3.46 20.27 18.95
N ALA A 556 -2.61 19.24 18.93
CA ALA A 556 -1.63 18.99 19.99
C ALA A 556 -0.59 20.11 20.09
N ALA A 557 -0.08 20.60 18.95
CA ALA A 557 0.81 21.76 18.91
C ALA A 557 0.19 23.02 19.51
N LYS A 558 -1.15 23.10 19.56
CA LYS A 558 -1.93 24.19 20.15
C LYS A 558 -2.39 23.91 21.59
N GLY A 559 -1.83 22.90 22.24
CA GLY A 559 -2.07 22.57 23.64
C GLY A 559 -3.34 21.75 23.90
N HIS A 560 -4.00 21.25 22.86
CA HIS A 560 -5.16 20.35 23.02
C HIS A 560 -4.73 18.89 23.02
N PHE A 561 -5.35 18.08 23.88
CA PHE A 561 -5.27 16.64 23.71
C PHE A 561 -5.98 16.25 22.40
N ALA A 562 -5.36 15.45 21.55
CA ALA A 562 -5.96 14.99 20.30
C ALA A 562 -5.41 13.61 19.90
N LEU A 563 -6.31 12.68 19.59
CA LEU A 563 -5.97 11.31 19.22
C LEU A 563 -6.49 10.97 17.82
N PRO A 564 -5.62 10.64 16.85
CA PRO A 564 -6.04 10.09 15.57
C PRO A 564 -6.34 8.59 15.73
N LEU A 565 -7.51 8.16 15.27
CA LEU A 565 -8.03 6.80 15.46
C LEU A 565 -8.63 6.27 14.15
N LEU A 566 -8.41 4.99 13.86
CA LEU A 566 -9.08 4.20 12.82
C LEU A 566 -10.37 3.57 13.34
N GLU A 567 -10.36 3.08 14.58
CA GLU A 567 -11.48 2.42 15.23
C GLU A 567 -11.79 3.07 16.58
N LEU A 568 -13.08 3.28 16.85
CA LEU A 568 -13.61 3.84 18.10
C LEU A 568 -14.34 2.81 18.97
N ASP A 569 -14.74 1.70 18.39
CA ASP A 569 -15.41 0.58 19.09
C ASP A 569 -14.38 -0.49 19.47
N SER A 570 -14.14 -0.64 20.78
CA SER A 570 -13.19 -1.60 21.37
C SER A 570 -13.58 -3.06 21.12
N SER A 571 -14.86 -3.33 20.84
CA SER A 571 -15.42 -4.65 20.59
C SER A 571 -15.46 -5.01 19.10
N ALA A 572 -15.17 -4.06 18.21
CA ALA A 572 -15.20 -4.27 16.77
C ALA A 572 -14.18 -5.33 16.33
N ILE A 573 -14.53 -6.17 15.37
CA ILE A 573 -13.61 -7.15 14.80
C ILE A 573 -13.24 -6.66 13.42
N GLY A 574 -11.99 -6.26 13.19
CA GLY A 574 -11.53 -5.89 11.86
C GLY A 574 -11.47 -7.08 10.90
N ARG A 575 -11.01 -6.83 9.67
CA ARG A 575 -10.53 -7.90 8.77
C ARG A 575 -9.07 -7.70 8.45
N SER A 576 -8.38 -8.76 8.08
CA SER A 576 -7.00 -8.67 7.60
C SER A 576 -6.95 -7.92 6.25
N SER A 577 -5.88 -7.17 6.04
CA SER A 577 -5.43 -6.71 4.72
C SER A 577 -4.04 -7.28 4.43
N PHE A 578 -3.71 -7.32 3.15
CA PHE A 578 -2.46 -7.88 2.65
C PHE A 578 -1.19 -7.12 3.10
N TYR A 579 -1.30 -5.84 3.50
CA TYR A 579 -0.19 -5.08 4.08
C TYR A 579 0.15 -5.49 5.53
N GLY A 580 -0.38 -6.62 6.03
CA GLY A 580 -0.25 -7.04 7.43
C GLY A 580 -1.06 -6.16 8.40
N ALA A 581 -1.92 -5.30 7.87
CA ALA A 581 -2.73 -4.34 8.60
C ALA A 581 -4.18 -4.82 8.75
N LYS A 582 -4.90 -4.36 9.77
CA LYS A 582 -6.33 -4.60 9.93
C LYS A 582 -7.15 -3.44 9.32
N VAL A 583 -8.22 -3.78 8.60
CA VAL A 583 -9.21 -2.80 8.13
C VAL A 583 -10.38 -2.77 9.13
N PRO A 584 -10.81 -1.58 9.57
CA PRO A 584 -11.94 -1.43 10.51
C PRO A 584 -13.25 -2.11 10.10
N ASP A 585 -14.05 -2.53 11.08
CA ASP A 585 -15.46 -2.90 10.83
C ASP A 585 -16.30 -1.63 10.57
N LEU A 586 -16.62 -1.37 9.30
CA LEU A 586 -17.37 -0.19 8.91
C LEU A 586 -18.73 -0.06 9.61
N HIS A 587 -19.42 -1.16 9.91
CA HIS A 587 -20.70 -1.07 10.64
C HIS A 587 -20.50 -0.55 12.06
N ALA A 588 -19.41 -0.97 12.72
CA ALA A 588 -19.08 -0.51 14.07
C ALA A 588 -18.70 0.98 14.10
N GLN A 589 -18.04 1.46 13.04
CA GLN A 589 -17.60 2.85 12.94
C GLN A 589 -18.68 3.81 12.40
N SER A 590 -19.69 3.30 11.69
CA SER A 590 -20.73 4.11 11.04
C SER A 590 -21.55 5.00 11.99
N PRO A 591 -21.97 4.55 13.19
CA PRO A 591 -22.68 5.40 14.16
C PRO A 591 -21.93 6.68 14.53
N PHE A 592 -20.61 6.60 14.70
CA PHE A 592 -19.76 7.74 15.05
C PHE A 592 -19.70 8.77 13.91
N ALA A 593 -19.53 8.30 12.67
CA ALA A 593 -19.52 9.15 11.49
C ALA A 593 -20.90 9.77 11.22
N ALA A 594 -21.98 9.03 11.45
CA ALA A 594 -23.34 9.54 11.35
C ALA A 594 -23.56 10.64 12.39
N ALA A 595 -23.14 10.44 13.65
CA ALA A 595 -23.23 11.44 14.71
C ALA A 595 -22.48 12.72 14.36
N ALA A 596 -21.27 12.60 13.80
CA ALA A 596 -20.45 13.70 13.28
C ALA A 596 -21.07 14.42 12.06
N GLY A 597 -22.22 13.96 11.55
CA GLY A 597 -22.95 14.64 10.49
C GLY A 597 -22.35 14.44 9.10
N LEU A 598 -21.66 13.32 8.87
CA LEU A 598 -21.17 12.93 7.54
C LEU A 598 -22.28 12.32 6.65
N GLY A 599 -23.20 11.58 7.26
CA GLY A 599 -24.28 10.86 6.59
C GLY A 599 -25.34 10.37 7.57
N ILE A 600 -26.26 9.55 7.07
CA ILE A 600 -27.23 8.80 7.88
C ILE A 600 -26.78 7.35 8.07
N LEU A 601 -27.44 6.60 8.96
CA LEU A 601 -27.35 5.14 8.93
C LEU A 601 -28.42 4.58 7.99
N GLY A 602 -27.98 3.84 6.97
CA GLY A 602 -28.90 3.07 6.13
C GLY A 602 -29.42 1.84 6.86
N LYS A 603 -30.42 1.17 6.30
CA LYS A 603 -31.00 -0.06 6.88
C LYS A 603 -29.98 -1.18 7.14
N SER A 604 -28.86 -1.22 6.43
CA SER A 604 -27.77 -2.17 6.71
C SER A 604 -26.96 -1.85 7.96
N GLY A 605 -27.09 -0.64 8.51
CA GLY A 605 -26.22 -0.10 9.56
C GLY A 605 -24.92 0.53 9.04
N LEU A 606 -24.74 0.62 7.72
CA LEU A 606 -23.63 1.37 7.13
C LEU A 606 -23.96 2.86 7.03
N LEU A 607 -22.93 3.70 7.17
CA LEU A 607 -23.01 5.13 6.87
C LEU A 607 -23.35 5.36 5.40
N ILE A 608 -24.36 6.16 5.13
CA ILE A 608 -24.75 6.61 3.79
C ILE A 608 -24.55 8.12 3.69
N THR A 609 -23.58 8.54 2.88
CA THR A 609 -23.34 9.94 2.53
C THR A 609 -24.17 10.32 1.30
N SER A 610 -24.53 11.59 1.16
CA SER A 610 -25.34 12.05 0.01
C SER A 610 -24.58 11.95 -1.32
N GLN A 611 -23.25 12.04 -1.28
CA GLN A 611 -22.39 12.07 -2.47
C GLN A 611 -22.00 10.66 -2.92
N PHE A 612 -21.57 9.80 -1.98
CA PHE A 612 -20.91 8.53 -2.30
C PHE A 612 -21.66 7.31 -1.76
N GLY A 613 -22.80 7.52 -1.08
CA GLY A 613 -23.54 6.44 -0.46
C GLY A 613 -22.68 5.78 0.63
N PRO A 614 -22.50 4.46 0.63
CA PRO A 614 -21.59 3.78 1.56
C PRO A 614 -20.14 3.65 1.08
N ARG A 615 -19.76 4.20 -0.09
CA ARG A 615 -18.44 3.99 -0.73
C ARG A 615 -17.32 4.86 -0.16
N GLN A 616 -17.11 4.82 1.15
CA GLN A 616 -16.05 5.58 1.80
C GLN A 616 -15.34 4.77 2.88
N ARG A 617 -14.18 5.28 3.28
CA ARG A 617 -13.44 4.83 4.45
C ARG A 617 -13.26 5.96 5.44
N LEU A 618 -13.11 5.59 6.70
CA LEU A 618 -13.21 6.51 7.83
C LEU A 618 -11.93 6.52 8.65
N ALA A 619 -11.63 7.69 9.19
CA ALA A 619 -10.75 7.87 10.33
C ALA A 619 -11.32 8.97 11.22
N PHE A 620 -10.81 9.08 12.44
CA PHE A 620 -11.39 9.93 13.47
C PHE A 620 -10.31 10.70 14.24
N VAL A 621 -10.70 11.84 14.80
CA VAL A 621 -9.92 12.51 15.84
C VAL A 621 -10.81 12.74 17.06
N VAL A 622 -10.38 12.28 18.23
CA VAL A 622 -11.02 12.64 19.51
C VAL A 622 -10.14 13.65 20.22
N THR A 623 -10.67 14.82 20.55
CA THR A 623 -9.88 15.94 21.09
C THR A 623 -10.55 16.65 22.26
N SER A 624 -9.74 17.21 23.17
CA SER A 624 -10.21 18.11 24.23
C SER A 624 -10.54 19.52 23.73
N ALA A 625 -10.19 19.86 22.49
CA ALA A 625 -10.61 21.12 21.87
C ALA A 625 -12.14 21.18 21.81
N ASP A 626 -12.72 22.27 22.30
CA ASP A 626 -14.16 22.48 22.29
C ASP A 626 -14.58 23.19 21.00
N LEU A 627 -14.72 22.41 19.92
CA LEU A 627 -14.91 22.94 18.58
C LEU A 627 -16.40 22.96 18.21
N PRO A 628 -16.87 23.92 17.38
CA PRO A 628 -18.28 23.99 17.01
C PRO A 628 -18.73 22.74 16.26
N GLU A 629 -20.00 22.36 16.42
CA GLU A 629 -20.57 21.31 15.58
C GLU A 629 -20.63 21.79 14.14
N LYS A 630 -20.25 20.91 13.22
CA LYS A 630 -20.32 21.18 11.79
C LYS A 630 -20.89 19.97 11.08
N LYS A 631 -22.12 20.12 10.60
CA LYS A 631 -22.83 19.11 9.81
C LYS A 631 -22.59 19.40 8.33
N ILE A 632 -22.25 18.39 7.55
CA ILE A 632 -22.10 18.52 6.08
C ILE A 632 -23.41 18.23 5.37
N ILE A 633 -24.25 17.37 5.95
CA ILE A 633 -25.51 16.97 5.31
C ILE A 633 -26.47 18.16 5.24
N SER A 634 -26.73 18.64 4.03
CA SER A 634 -27.83 19.57 3.74
C SER A 634 -29.15 18.84 3.42
N LYS A 635 -29.06 17.61 2.88
CA LYS A 635 -30.18 16.71 2.60
C LYS A 635 -29.82 15.27 2.93
N GLU A 636 -30.55 14.67 3.88
CA GLU A 636 -30.35 13.28 4.26
C GLU A 636 -30.74 12.35 3.09
N PRO A 637 -29.84 11.47 2.64
CA PRO A 637 -30.23 10.43 1.69
C PRO A 637 -31.19 9.48 2.42
N VAL A 638 -32.25 9.01 1.74
CA VAL A 638 -33.24 8.11 2.35
C VAL A 638 -33.18 6.78 1.62
N CYS A 639 -33.14 5.67 2.37
CA CYS A 639 -33.30 4.36 1.77
C CYS A 639 -34.64 4.30 1.03
N PRO A 640 -34.69 3.86 -0.25
CA PRO A 640 -35.95 3.72 -0.95
C PRO A 640 -36.94 2.86 -0.14
N GLU A 641 -38.22 3.18 -0.27
CA GLU A 641 -39.29 2.40 0.35
C GLU A 641 -39.17 0.92 -0.05
N GLY A 642 -39.36 0.01 0.91
CA GLY A 642 -39.21 -1.43 0.69
C GLY A 642 -37.78 -1.93 0.39
N CYS A 643 -36.76 -1.07 0.29
CA CYS A 643 -35.42 -1.52 -0.09
C CYS A 643 -34.79 -2.49 0.93
N VAL A 644 -34.37 -3.65 0.43
CA VAL A 644 -33.66 -4.73 1.17
C VAL A 644 -32.40 -5.24 0.42
N ALA A 645 -31.91 -4.49 -0.57
CA ALA A 645 -30.82 -4.90 -1.46
C ALA A 645 -29.54 -5.34 -0.70
N CYS A 646 -29.24 -4.70 0.44
CA CYS A 646 -28.10 -5.07 1.28
C CYS A 646 -28.23 -6.47 1.89
N ALA A 647 -29.44 -6.87 2.29
CA ALA A 647 -29.73 -8.17 2.85
C ALA A 647 -29.80 -9.25 1.75
N GLU A 648 -30.46 -8.94 0.63
CA GLU A 648 -30.58 -9.86 -0.52
C GLU A 648 -29.22 -10.30 -1.08
N LYS A 649 -28.24 -9.39 -1.12
CA LYS A 649 -26.89 -9.69 -1.62
C LYS A 649 -25.94 -10.25 -0.55
N CYS A 650 -26.39 -10.37 0.70
CA CYS A 650 -25.59 -10.96 1.77
C CYS A 650 -25.58 -12.49 1.64
N ARG A 651 -24.48 -13.08 1.14
CA ARG A 651 -24.38 -14.53 0.92
C ARG A 651 -24.58 -15.37 2.18
N VAL A 652 -24.16 -14.82 3.31
CA VAL A 652 -24.32 -15.47 4.62
C VAL A 652 -25.64 -15.14 5.30
N LYS A 653 -26.54 -14.35 4.69
CA LYS A 653 -27.81 -13.92 5.30
C LYS A 653 -27.62 -13.37 6.72
N ALA A 654 -26.61 -12.51 6.88
CA ALA A 654 -26.28 -11.91 8.17
C ALA A 654 -27.15 -10.70 8.52
N ILE A 655 -27.92 -10.15 7.58
CA ILE A 655 -28.80 -9.00 7.80
C ILE A 655 -30.24 -9.51 7.85
N ASP A 656 -30.91 -9.32 8.99
CA ASP A 656 -32.28 -9.76 9.23
C ASP A 656 -33.27 -8.65 8.88
N THR A 657 -34.04 -8.83 7.80
CA THR A 657 -35.01 -7.83 7.32
C THR A 657 -36.29 -7.78 8.13
N GLU A 658 -36.56 -8.80 8.95
CA GLU A 658 -37.75 -8.89 9.80
C GLU A 658 -37.54 -8.19 11.15
N LYS A 659 -36.27 -7.97 11.53
CA LYS A 659 -35.89 -7.32 12.79
C LYS A 659 -35.15 -6.02 12.53
N ALA A 660 -35.86 -4.90 12.64
CA ALA A 660 -35.26 -3.57 12.66
C ALA A 660 -35.22 -3.03 14.09
N VAL A 661 -34.07 -2.49 14.49
CA VAL A 661 -33.88 -1.77 15.75
C VAL A 661 -33.74 -0.27 15.48
N GLU A 662 -34.39 0.54 16.31
CA GLU A 662 -34.26 1.99 16.23
C GLU A 662 -32.95 2.41 16.87
N MET A 663 -31.95 2.74 16.04
CA MET A 663 -30.61 3.10 16.51
C MET A 663 -30.53 4.61 16.77
N LYS A 664 -30.60 5.00 18.04
CA LYS A 664 -30.43 6.39 18.47
C LYS A 664 -28.96 6.81 18.42
N ILE A 665 -28.63 7.80 17.61
CA ILE A 665 -27.26 8.27 17.38
C ILE A 665 -26.94 9.52 18.21
N SER A 666 -27.85 10.48 18.19
CA SER A 666 -27.78 11.70 19.01
C SER A 666 -29.19 12.27 19.21
N ALA A 667 -29.30 13.37 19.96
CA ALA A 667 -30.56 14.06 20.17
C ALA A 667 -31.27 14.37 18.84
N GLY A 668 -32.49 13.84 18.68
CA GLY A 668 -33.31 14.02 17.47
C GLY A 668 -32.85 13.22 16.25
N ARG A 669 -31.88 12.31 16.38
CA ARG A 669 -31.39 11.47 15.26
C ARG A 669 -31.40 10.00 15.64
N SER A 670 -32.35 9.29 15.06
CA SER A 670 -32.48 7.84 15.14
C SER A 670 -32.73 7.27 13.75
N TYR A 671 -32.26 6.06 13.51
CA TYR A 671 -32.41 5.39 12.23
C TYR A 671 -32.84 3.94 12.41
N PRO A 672 -33.80 3.43 11.61
CA PRO A 672 -34.15 2.02 11.62
C PRO A 672 -33.05 1.21 10.94
N VAL A 673 -32.43 0.29 11.70
CA VAL A 673 -31.32 -0.55 11.25
C VAL A 673 -31.69 -2.02 11.41
N PHE A 674 -31.50 -2.82 10.37
CA PHE A 674 -31.68 -4.27 10.43
C PHE A 674 -30.68 -4.91 11.39
N GLU A 675 -31.13 -5.91 12.13
CA GLU A 675 -30.27 -6.65 13.04
C GLU A 675 -29.21 -7.44 12.24
N ARG A 676 -27.95 -7.35 12.69
CA ARG A 676 -26.82 -8.04 12.07
C ARG A 676 -26.39 -9.24 12.91
N ASN A 677 -26.49 -10.44 12.36
CA ASN A 677 -25.85 -11.62 12.93
C ASN A 677 -24.32 -11.51 12.79
N LYS A 678 -23.65 -11.14 13.90
CA LYS A 678 -22.20 -10.90 13.95
C LYS A 678 -21.38 -12.13 13.59
N VAL A 679 -21.80 -13.33 14.01
CA VAL A 679 -21.10 -14.59 13.73
C VAL A 679 -21.06 -14.88 12.24
N ARG A 680 -22.21 -14.84 11.57
CA ARG A 680 -22.33 -15.08 10.13
C ARG A 680 -21.55 -14.04 9.33
N CYS A 681 -21.65 -12.76 9.72
CA CYS A 681 -20.91 -11.68 9.08
C CYS A 681 -19.39 -11.83 9.24
N GLU A 682 -18.91 -12.18 10.43
CA GLU A 682 -17.48 -12.35 10.72
C GLU A 682 -16.89 -13.55 9.96
N TRP A 683 -17.62 -14.65 9.88
CA TRP A 683 -17.23 -15.85 9.13
C TRP A 683 -16.90 -15.54 7.67
N ALA A 684 -17.71 -14.69 7.02
CA ALA A 684 -17.43 -14.20 5.68
C ALA A 684 -16.36 -13.10 5.66
N ARG A 685 -16.61 -11.99 6.36
CA ARG A 685 -15.85 -10.73 6.22
C ARG A 685 -14.43 -10.80 6.79
N SER A 686 -14.27 -11.45 7.95
CA SER A 686 -13.00 -11.43 8.70
C SER A 686 -12.20 -12.71 8.51
N LEU A 687 -12.87 -13.87 8.40
CA LEU A 687 -12.21 -15.15 8.20
C LEU A 687 -12.13 -15.60 6.73
N GLY A 688 -12.96 -15.06 5.83
CA GLY A 688 -12.95 -15.43 4.41
C GLY A 688 -13.34 -16.89 4.16
N MET A 689 -14.30 -17.43 4.91
CA MET A 689 -14.64 -18.86 4.92
C MET A 689 -15.89 -19.20 4.09
N ILE A 690 -16.16 -18.45 3.01
CA ILE A 690 -17.32 -18.62 2.14
C ILE A 690 -16.88 -18.73 0.68
N ALA A 691 -17.37 -19.75 -0.03
CA ALA A 691 -17.13 -19.94 -1.46
C ALA A 691 -17.72 -18.80 -2.32
N GLY A 692 -16.99 -18.43 -3.37
CA GLY A 692 -17.24 -17.29 -4.24
C GLY A 692 -17.13 -15.92 -3.56
N GLU A 693 -16.48 -15.86 -2.40
CA GLU A 693 -16.06 -14.64 -1.71
C GLU A 693 -14.65 -14.81 -1.12
N GLY A 694 -14.01 -13.69 -0.75
CA GLY A 694 -12.79 -13.72 0.06
C GLY A 694 -11.63 -14.43 -0.63
N SER A 695 -11.14 -15.51 -0.01
CA SER A 695 -9.97 -16.25 -0.48
C SER A 695 -10.25 -17.01 -1.79
N ASP A 696 -11.47 -17.51 -1.97
CA ASP A 696 -11.84 -18.31 -3.15
C ASP A 696 -11.76 -17.50 -4.45
N LEU A 697 -12.02 -16.19 -4.37
CA LEU A 697 -11.88 -15.22 -5.48
C LEU A 697 -10.45 -15.01 -5.97
N LEU A 698 -9.46 -15.72 -5.43
CA LEU A 698 -8.09 -15.65 -5.91
C LEU A 698 -7.50 -17.01 -6.23
N GLY A 699 -8.32 -18.06 -6.22
CA GLY A 699 -7.84 -19.43 -6.44
C GLY A 699 -7.12 -20.02 -5.22
N TRP A 700 -7.32 -19.44 -4.03
CA TRP A 700 -6.94 -20.11 -2.79
C TRP A 700 -7.82 -21.33 -2.55
N LYS A 701 -7.22 -22.43 -2.09
CA LYS A 701 -7.95 -23.60 -1.62
C LYS A 701 -8.73 -23.21 -0.37
N LEU A 702 -10.06 -23.29 -0.44
CA LEU A 702 -10.96 -23.00 0.66
C LEU A 702 -11.75 -24.25 1.06
N PRO A 703 -11.73 -24.68 2.33
CA PRO A 703 -12.50 -25.83 2.77
C PRO A 703 -13.99 -25.49 2.86
N ALA A 704 -14.85 -26.44 2.49
CA ALA A 704 -16.29 -26.34 2.76
C ALA A 704 -16.56 -26.64 4.24
N LEU A 705 -16.73 -25.59 5.04
CA LEU A 705 -17.08 -25.68 6.46
C LEU A 705 -18.43 -25.00 6.72
N PRO A 706 -19.30 -25.58 7.57
CA PRO A 706 -20.54 -24.92 7.96
C PRO A 706 -20.24 -23.66 8.79
N ILE A 707 -21.13 -22.67 8.69
CA ILE A 707 -21.07 -21.49 9.56
C ILE A 707 -21.45 -21.95 10.97
N PRO A 708 -20.61 -21.73 12.00
CA PRO A 708 -20.94 -22.16 13.35
C PRO A 708 -21.99 -21.25 13.98
N ASP A 709 -22.71 -21.74 14.99
CA ASP A 709 -23.68 -20.93 15.76
C ASP A 709 -23.00 -19.89 16.64
N LYS A 710 -21.77 -20.18 17.09
CA LYS A 710 -20.92 -19.31 17.90
C LYS A 710 -19.51 -19.28 17.32
N LEU A 711 -18.84 -18.13 17.46
CA LEU A 711 -17.48 -17.93 17.01
C LEU A 711 -16.62 -17.50 18.20
N ASP A 712 -15.94 -18.46 18.80
CA ASP A 712 -14.95 -18.33 19.87
C ASP A 712 -13.51 -18.47 19.31
N ASP A 713 -12.49 -18.36 20.17
CA ASP A 713 -11.10 -18.40 19.71
C ASP A 713 -10.70 -19.76 19.11
N ASN A 714 -11.25 -20.85 19.64
CA ASN A 714 -10.98 -22.20 19.14
C ASN A 714 -11.58 -22.42 17.75
N SER A 715 -12.85 -22.08 17.54
CA SER A 715 -13.50 -22.18 16.22
C SER A 715 -12.83 -21.29 15.17
N ARG A 716 -12.37 -20.08 15.55
CA ARG A 716 -11.53 -19.23 14.69
C ARG A 716 -10.20 -19.90 14.32
N LYS A 717 -9.53 -20.53 15.29
CA LYS A 717 -8.28 -21.25 15.06
C LYS A 717 -8.50 -22.43 14.11
N VAL A 718 -9.51 -23.26 14.35
CA VAL A 718 -9.87 -24.40 13.48
C VAL A 718 -10.16 -23.95 12.05
N ALA A 719 -10.87 -22.83 11.87
CA ALA A 719 -11.12 -22.26 10.55
C ALA A 719 -9.81 -21.84 9.85
N ARG A 720 -8.93 -21.12 10.56
CA ARG A 720 -7.64 -20.67 10.03
C ARG A 720 -6.68 -21.80 9.71
N ASP A 721 -6.64 -22.85 10.53
CA ASP A 721 -5.75 -24.01 10.33
C ASP A 721 -6.09 -24.80 9.06
N LYS A 722 -7.31 -24.66 8.54
CA LYS A 722 -7.78 -25.32 7.31
C LYS A 722 -7.66 -24.45 6.05
N LYS A 723 -7.10 -23.23 6.15
CA LYS A 723 -6.81 -22.35 5.00
C LYS A 723 -5.73 -22.93 4.08
N ASP A 724 -5.56 -22.34 2.90
CA ASP A 724 -4.62 -22.79 1.88
C ASP A 724 -3.21 -22.98 2.47
N PRO A 725 -2.54 -24.11 2.22
CA PRO A 725 -1.19 -24.35 2.71
C PRO A 725 -0.19 -23.26 2.31
N ILE A 726 -0.30 -22.63 1.14
CA ILE A 726 0.57 -21.52 0.76
C ILE A 726 0.38 -20.33 1.70
N GLN A 727 -0.87 -19.99 2.06
CA GLN A 727 -1.18 -18.90 3.00
C GLN A 727 -0.60 -19.20 4.38
N ARG A 728 -0.80 -20.43 4.89
CA ARG A 728 -0.39 -20.82 6.24
C ARG A 728 1.10 -21.06 6.38
N LEU A 729 1.67 -21.81 5.44
CA LEU A 729 3.05 -22.24 5.47
C LEU A 729 3.93 -21.14 4.90
N CYS A 730 3.87 -20.82 3.60
CA CYS A 730 4.78 -19.84 2.99
C CYS A 730 4.58 -18.43 3.55
N TYR A 731 3.39 -17.84 3.42
CA TYR A 731 3.13 -16.47 3.88
C TYR A 731 3.03 -16.31 5.40
N CYS A 732 2.96 -17.42 6.16
CA CYS A 732 2.72 -17.42 7.61
C CYS A 732 1.49 -16.57 8.04
N ASN A 733 0.47 -16.49 7.18
CA ASN A 733 -0.73 -15.70 7.40
C ASN A 733 -1.94 -16.40 6.74
N PRO A 734 -2.78 -17.11 7.51
CA PRO A 734 -3.95 -17.83 7.00
C PRO A 734 -4.99 -16.96 6.27
N ASN A 735 -4.93 -15.64 6.43
CA ASN A 735 -5.79 -14.67 5.76
C ASN A 735 -4.98 -13.78 4.80
N HIS A 736 -3.82 -14.26 4.32
CA HIS A 736 -3.00 -13.53 3.36
C HIS A 736 -3.77 -13.33 2.04
N SER A 737 -3.88 -12.08 1.59
CA SER A 737 -4.60 -11.73 0.36
C SER A 737 -6.05 -12.21 0.34
N ASP A 738 -6.75 -12.08 1.47
CA ASP A 738 -8.17 -12.36 1.57
C ASP A 738 -8.99 -11.21 0.93
N THR A 739 -9.67 -11.46 -0.19
CA THR A 739 -10.35 -10.39 -0.98
C THR A 739 -11.86 -10.27 -0.71
N GLN A 740 -12.25 -10.03 0.54
CA GLN A 740 -13.67 -9.90 0.85
C GLN A 740 -14.27 -8.62 0.25
N VAL A 741 -15.45 -8.75 -0.35
CA VAL A 741 -16.22 -7.60 -0.84
C VAL A 741 -17.42 -7.42 0.09
N GLU A 742 -17.58 -6.25 0.69
CA GLU A 742 -18.79 -5.92 1.45
C GLU A 742 -19.98 -5.82 0.49
N ARG A 743 -20.64 -6.95 0.22
CA ARG A 743 -21.79 -7.02 -0.69
C ARG A 743 -22.94 -6.09 -0.26
N CYS A 744 -23.11 -5.88 1.05
CA CYS A 744 -24.09 -4.93 1.59
C CYS A 744 -23.79 -3.47 1.21
N LEU A 745 -22.50 -3.09 1.12
CA LEU A 745 -22.03 -1.79 0.63
C LEU A 745 -22.20 -1.72 -0.88
N GLN A 746 -21.69 -2.73 -1.60
CA GLN A 746 -21.72 -2.79 -3.06
C GLN A 746 -23.16 -2.77 -3.60
N ALA A 747 -24.11 -3.45 -2.96
CA ALA A 747 -25.49 -3.54 -3.43
C ALA A 747 -26.32 -2.27 -3.19
N CYS A 748 -25.82 -1.30 -2.41
CA CYS A 748 -26.57 -0.10 -2.10
C CYS A 748 -26.83 0.73 -3.37
N PRO A 749 -28.08 1.17 -3.62
CA PRO A 749 -28.40 2.01 -4.78
C PRO A 749 -28.10 3.50 -4.54
N LEU A 750 -27.84 3.91 -3.29
CA LEU A 750 -27.59 5.31 -2.95
C LEU A 750 -26.15 5.71 -3.24
N GLY A 751 -25.96 6.95 -3.69
CA GLY A 751 -24.63 7.50 -3.98
C GLY A 751 -23.95 6.97 -5.24
N ARG A 752 -24.73 6.37 -6.15
CA ARG A 752 -24.25 6.01 -7.49
C ARG A 752 -24.50 7.16 -8.45
N ALA A 753 -23.52 7.50 -9.27
CA ALA A 753 -23.79 8.37 -10.41
C ALA A 753 -24.83 7.66 -11.29
N GLY A 754 -25.88 8.36 -11.73
CA GLY A 754 -27.09 7.75 -12.31
C GLY A 754 -26.79 6.63 -13.32
N LYS A 755 -27.62 5.57 -13.32
CA LYS A 755 -27.45 4.31 -14.10
C LYS A 755 -26.68 4.53 -15.42
N ARG A 756 -25.37 4.28 -15.42
CA ARG A 756 -24.59 4.08 -16.63
C ARG A 756 -24.64 2.58 -16.89
N VAL A 757 -25.32 2.22 -17.98
CA VAL A 757 -25.61 0.85 -18.43
C VAL A 757 -24.31 0.10 -18.71
#